data_AF-A0A834VAF3-F1
#
_entry.id   AF-A0A834VAF3-F1
#
_cell.length_a   1.000
_cell.length_b   1.000
_cell.length_c   1.000
_cell.angle_alpha   90.00
_cell.angle_beta   90.00
_cell.angle_gamma   90.00
#
_symmetry.space_group_name_H-M   'P 1'
#
loop_
_entity.id
_entity.type
_entity.pdbx_description
1 polymer ?
#
loop_
_entity_poly.entity_id
_entity_poly.type
_entity_poly.pdbx_seq_one_letter_code
_entity_poly.pdbx_strand_id
1 'polypeptide(L)'
;MSEDTTKTNHNNNPSPRQKVSKETGKIKKIEDHKKTKPTETKVAKEKSIITYDRTIVKGEKKDINGPMPNAYSPKYVEAVWYDWWVKSGFFKPEYPNRNILEKNPKGKFTMVIPPPNVTGHLHLGHALTNSIEDCLTRWHRMCGRTTLWNPGCDHAGISTQIVVEKQIWFRDKLTRHDLGREKFLEKVWEWKREKGDHIYDQLKCLGASVDWDRAVFTMDPKMCRAVNEAFVRLHEKSLIYRSKRMVNWCCTLRSVISDIEVKHIDVEKQTFLQVPGYAKPIEVGVLHKFAYPVVDPDPQGPKELIVATTRIETMLGDTAVVIHPNDELQHPFLPKKLPIILDEYVDISFGTGAMKVTPAHDHNDYELGRKHQLDFVVMLSDDGLIASEFGKFSGLKRFDCRMLPKSIEGSRNESNGIDSSNHISTWKHWLSNIQDWCISRQNWWGHRIPVYFARIKNETNAPDFTADNRWFCGRDENEAKQKAAKVLNVEPDSIDLQQDEDVLDTWFSSGLFPFAIFGWPDETDDLKAFYPGELLETGQDILFFWVARMVMLNAHGRKMSKSLGNVIDPIHVINGVTLKELHQTILDSNLSKEEKNYAIQGQTKDFPNGIPECGTDALRFGLLAYTHQGRDINLDINV
;
A
#
# COMPACT_ATOMS: atom_id res chain seq x y z
N MET A 1 32.48 -69.71 -0.53
CA MET A 1 31.35 -70.56 -0.07
C MET A 1 30.24 -69.63 0.39
N SER A 2 29.01 -69.97 0.05
CA SER A 2 27.84 -69.07 0.01
C SER A 2 26.99 -69.12 1.29
N GLU A 3 26.37 -67.97 1.61
CA GLU A 3 25.01 -67.80 2.22
C GLU A 3 24.78 -68.49 3.61
N ASP A 4 23.78 -68.17 4.44
CA ASP A 4 22.60 -67.29 4.41
C ASP A 4 22.30 -66.86 5.88
N THR A 5 21.59 -65.74 6.15
CA THR A 5 20.91 -65.53 7.45
C THR A 5 19.65 -64.65 7.35
N THR A 6 18.50 -65.18 7.74
CA THR A 6 17.24 -64.44 7.92
C THR A 6 16.42 -64.97 9.12
N LYS A 7 15.38 -64.20 9.51
CA LYS A 7 14.31 -64.43 10.53
C LYS A 7 14.56 -63.77 11.90
N THR A 8 14.00 -62.57 12.18
CA THR A 8 12.58 -62.20 12.48
C THR A 8 12.09 -62.62 13.86
N ASN A 9 11.54 -61.66 14.64
CA ASN A 9 10.81 -61.90 15.89
C ASN A 9 9.63 -60.93 16.03
N HIS A 10 8.53 -61.37 16.64
CA HIS A 10 7.25 -60.64 16.72
C HIS A 10 6.84 -60.26 18.16
N ASN A 11 6.25 -59.06 18.28
CA ASN A 11 5.14 -58.62 19.15
C ASN A 11 4.83 -59.34 20.49
N ASN A 12 4.72 -58.57 21.58
CA ASN A 12 3.42 -58.05 22.08
C ASN A 12 3.52 -57.27 23.42
N ASN A 13 2.64 -56.27 23.60
CA ASN A 13 2.39 -55.55 24.86
C ASN A 13 1.17 -56.13 25.60
N PRO A 14 1.05 -55.91 26.93
CA PRO A 14 -0.17 -55.27 27.44
C PRO A 14 0.05 -54.26 28.58
N SER A 15 -1.02 -53.55 28.96
CA SER A 15 -1.05 -52.30 29.74
C SER A 15 -1.69 -52.47 31.16
N PRO A 16 -2.23 -51.45 31.88
CA PRO A 16 -1.55 -51.00 33.10
C PRO A 16 -2.41 -50.92 34.38
N ARG A 17 -1.84 -51.30 35.53
CA ARG A 17 -1.88 -50.56 36.82
C ARG A 17 -1.23 -51.38 37.94
N GLN A 18 -0.62 -50.67 38.90
CA GLN A 18 -0.13 -51.18 40.20
C GLN A 18 0.93 -52.30 40.20
N LYS A 19 2.20 -51.87 40.24
CA LYS A 19 3.12 -52.29 41.32
C LYS A 19 4.05 -51.13 41.71
N VAL A 20 3.46 -50.18 42.42
CA VAL A 20 4.14 -49.01 43.00
C VAL A 20 5.03 -49.49 44.17
N SER A 21 6.32 -49.72 43.90
CA SER A 21 7.32 -49.96 44.97
C SER A 21 8.81 -49.84 44.56
N LYS A 22 9.14 -49.30 43.38
CA LYS A 22 10.54 -49.29 42.87
C LYS A 22 11.14 -47.91 42.47
N GLU A 23 10.41 -46.81 42.62
CA GLU A 23 10.92 -45.47 42.21
C GLU A 23 11.54 -44.62 43.33
N THR A 24 11.43 -45.02 44.60
CA THR A 24 12.05 -44.29 45.73
C THR A 24 13.56 -44.57 45.91
N GLY A 25 14.16 -45.44 45.08
CA GLY A 25 15.57 -45.84 45.18
C GLY A 25 16.56 -45.10 44.26
N LYS A 26 16.10 -44.31 43.29
CA LYS A 26 16.99 -43.66 42.29
C LYS A 26 17.15 -42.15 42.42
N ILE A 27 16.42 -41.50 43.32
CA ILE A 27 16.50 -40.03 43.50
C ILE A 27 17.69 -39.63 44.42
N LYS A 28 18.20 -40.52 45.28
CA LYS A 28 19.31 -40.25 46.22
C LYS A 28 20.73 -40.51 45.69
N LYS A 29 20.98 -40.39 44.38
CA LYS A 29 22.34 -40.52 43.79
C LYS A 29 22.71 -39.46 42.74
N ILE A 30 21.97 -38.35 42.67
CA ILE A 30 22.24 -37.24 41.74
C ILE A 30 22.58 -35.92 42.48
N GLU A 31 22.41 -35.84 43.81
CA GLU A 31 22.55 -34.56 44.54
C GLU A 31 23.94 -34.29 45.18
N ASP A 32 24.82 -35.27 45.35
CA ASP A 32 26.10 -35.11 46.09
C ASP A 32 27.34 -34.75 45.24
N HIS A 33 27.16 -34.22 44.03
CA HIS A 33 28.24 -33.69 43.18
C HIS A 33 28.07 -32.20 42.82
N LYS A 34 27.74 -31.38 43.83
CA LYS A 34 27.95 -29.92 43.80
C LYS A 34 28.53 -29.39 45.12
N LYS A 35 29.85 -29.55 45.31
CA LYS A 35 30.64 -28.65 46.18
C LYS A 35 31.57 -27.78 45.34
N THR A 36 31.04 -26.62 45.03
CA THR A 36 31.69 -25.40 44.54
C THR A 36 33.19 -25.28 44.83
N LYS A 37 34.01 -25.31 43.77
CA LYS A 37 35.05 -24.27 43.64
C LYS A 37 34.35 -22.98 43.18
N PRO A 38 34.81 -21.78 43.57
CA PRO A 38 34.35 -20.56 42.94
C PRO A 38 34.86 -20.53 41.51
N THR A 39 34.04 -21.02 40.57
CA THR A 39 34.19 -20.63 39.17
C THR A 39 33.91 -19.13 39.16
N GLU A 40 34.91 -18.32 38.81
CA GLU A 40 34.65 -16.92 38.52
C GLU A 40 33.51 -16.87 37.50
N THR A 41 32.37 -16.32 37.93
CA THR A 41 31.36 -15.89 36.99
C THR A 41 32.07 -14.84 36.16
N LYS A 42 32.50 -15.19 34.94
CA LYS A 42 32.77 -14.20 33.91
C LYS A 42 31.43 -13.50 33.66
N VAL A 43 31.15 -12.49 34.50
CA VAL A 43 30.36 -11.34 34.11
C VAL A 43 30.86 -11.01 32.73
N ALA A 44 30.00 -11.14 31.73
CA ALA A 44 30.34 -10.71 30.39
C ALA A 44 30.73 -9.23 30.55
N LYS A 45 32.03 -8.93 30.43
CA LYS A 45 32.47 -7.54 30.43
C LYS A 45 31.68 -6.90 29.32
N GLU A 46 30.80 -5.96 29.66
CA GLU A 46 30.22 -5.06 28.69
C GLU A 46 31.38 -4.57 27.84
N LYS A 47 31.35 -4.86 26.53
CA LYS A 47 32.36 -4.37 25.62
C LYS A 47 32.22 -2.87 25.68
N SER A 48 33.15 -2.19 26.37
CA SER A 48 33.13 -0.74 26.51
C SER A 48 33.10 -0.14 25.12
N ILE A 49 31.95 0.41 24.73
CA ILE A 49 31.71 0.93 23.39
C ILE A 49 32.70 2.07 23.17
N ILE A 50 33.67 1.86 22.29
CA ILE A 50 34.73 2.84 22.04
C ILE A 50 34.12 3.94 21.17
N THR A 51 33.98 5.14 21.73
CA THR A 51 33.45 6.31 21.04
C THR A 51 34.58 7.26 20.64
N TYR A 52 34.32 8.12 19.66
CA TYR A 52 35.24 9.20 19.31
C TYR A 52 35.17 10.29 20.39
N ASP A 53 36.28 10.48 21.11
CA ASP A 53 36.39 11.23 22.37
C ASP A 53 36.89 12.67 22.21
N ARG A 54 37.30 13.05 20.99
CA ARG A 54 37.77 14.41 20.66
C ARG A 54 36.59 15.34 20.35
N THR A 55 36.82 16.64 20.48
CA THR A 55 35.85 17.69 20.13
C THR A 55 35.30 17.48 18.71
N ILE A 56 34.00 17.21 18.61
CA ILE A 56 33.29 17.08 17.33
C ILE A 56 32.87 18.48 16.86
N VAL A 57 33.60 19.05 15.89
CA VAL A 57 33.16 20.23 15.17
C VAL A 57 32.38 19.78 13.93
N LYS A 58 31.10 20.17 13.84
CA LYS A 58 30.19 19.65 12.80
C LYS A 58 30.72 19.94 11.39
N GLY A 59 30.93 18.87 10.64
CA GLY A 59 31.40 18.92 9.26
C GLY A 59 32.87 19.28 9.06
N GLU A 60 33.70 19.29 10.11
CA GLU A 60 35.15 19.28 9.92
C GLU A 60 35.67 17.87 9.65
N LYS A 61 36.81 17.75 8.97
CA LYS A 61 37.40 16.44 8.72
C LYS A 61 37.80 15.81 10.04
N LYS A 62 37.40 14.55 10.26
CA LYS A 62 37.80 13.76 11.42
C LYS A 62 39.31 13.79 11.62
N ASP A 63 39.74 14.08 12.86
CA ASP A 63 41.14 14.04 13.22
C ASP A 63 41.59 12.58 13.42
N ILE A 64 42.59 12.18 12.65
CA ILE A 64 43.16 10.82 12.63
C ILE A 64 44.57 10.78 13.24
N ASN A 65 45.06 11.89 13.80
CA ASN A 65 46.39 11.97 14.39
C ASN A 65 46.41 11.34 15.79
N GLY A 66 46.85 10.09 15.93
CA GLY A 66 47.05 9.45 17.23
C GLY A 66 46.87 7.93 17.21
N PRO A 67 46.86 7.28 18.39
CA PRO A 67 46.62 5.84 18.47
C PRO A 67 45.18 5.51 18.06
N MET A 68 45.03 4.54 17.17
CA MET A 68 43.72 3.98 16.82
C MET A 68 43.26 2.97 17.88
N PRO A 69 41.95 2.76 18.07
CA PRO A 69 41.42 1.71 18.93
C PRO A 69 41.94 0.31 18.56
N ASN A 70 42.23 -0.52 19.58
CA ASN A 70 42.68 -1.90 19.41
C ASN A 70 41.60 -2.86 18.86
N ALA A 71 40.35 -2.39 18.73
CA ALA A 71 39.23 -3.13 18.16
C ALA A 71 38.36 -2.17 17.33
N TYR A 72 37.77 -2.68 16.25
CA TYR A 72 36.81 -1.92 15.45
C TYR A 72 35.60 -1.53 16.31
N SER A 73 35.18 -0.26 16.18
CA SER A 73 33.95 0.28 16.76
C SER A 73 33.29 1.20 15.73
N PRO A 74 32.06 0.93 15.27
CA PRO A 74 31.35 1.80 14.33
C PRO A 74 31.23 3.23 14.84
N LYS A 75 30.80 3.42 16.10
CA LYS A 75 30.69 4.74 16.76
C LYS A 75 32.02 5.48 16.87
N TYR A 76 33.16 4.80 16.88
CA TYR A 76 34.45 5.46 16.70
C TYR A 76 34.69 5.78 15.23
N VAL A 77 34.56 4.81 14.33
CA VAL A 77 35.01 4.89 12.93
C VAL A 77 34.15 5.86 12.12
N GLU A 78 32.83 5.68 12.11
CA GLU A 78 31.85 6.39 11.28
C GLU A 78 31.63 7.84 11.72
N ALA A 79 31.99 8.18 12.97
CA ALA A 79 31.81 9.52 13.54
C ALA A 79 32.42 10.63 12.67
N VAL A 80 31.70 11.76 12.60
CA VAL A 80 32.07 13.02 11.91
C VAL A 80 32.09 12.94 10.37
N TRP A 81 32.41 11.78 9.77
CA TRP A 81 32.61 11.65 8.32
C TRP A 81 31.44 12.14 7.48
N TYR A 82 30.20 11.81 7.86
CA TYR A 82 29.04 12.14 7.05
C TYR A 82 28.81 13.65 6.92
N ASP A 83 28.84 14.39 8.03
CA ASP A 83 28.72 15.85 8.01
C ASP A 83 29.85 16.50 7.21
N TRP A 84 31.07 15.93 7.26
CA TRP A 84 32.21 16.44 6.49
C TRP A 84 32.04 16.18 4.98
N TRP A 85 31.54 15.01 4.58
CA TRP A 85 31.25 14.70 3.18
C TRP A 85 30.18 15.62 2.59
N VAL A 86 29.12 15.91 3.36
CA VAL A 86 28.08 16.88 2.98
C VAL A 86 28.64 18.29 2.87
N LYS A 87 29.35 18.78 3.90
CA LYS A 87 29.95 20.14 3.90
C LYS A 87 30.97 20.34 2.77
N SER A 88 31.72 19.29 2.43
CA SER A 88 32.69 19.32 1.34
C SER A 88 32.08 19.19 -0.06
N GLY A 89 30.77 18.92 -0.15
CA GLY A 89 30.05 18.81 -1.42
C GLY A 89 30.30 17.52 -2.21
N PHE A 90 30.93 16.48 -1.62
CA PHE A 90 31.34 15.26 -2.34
C PHE A 90 30.18 14.41 -2.88
N PHE A 91 28.94 14.71 -2.50
CA PHE A 91 27.75 14.04 -3.01
C PHE A 91 27.16 14.74 -4.24
N LYS A 92 27.53 16.00 -4.48
CA LYS A 92 27.05 16.81 -5.60
C LYS A 92 27.66 16.32 -6.92
N PRO A 93 26.98 16.49 -8.06
CA PRO A 93 27.56 16.14 -9.37
C PRO A 93 28.73 17.05 -9.72
N GLU A 94 29.82 16.48 -10.21
CA GLU A 94 30.94 17.23 -10.78
C GLU A 94 30.71 17.50 -12.27
N TYR A 95 30.82 18.77 -12.66
CA TYR A 95 30.55 19.26 -14.01
C TYR A 95 31.84 19.69 -14.73
N PRO A 96 32.10 19.24 -15.96
CA PRO A 96 33.14 19.82 -16.81
C PRO A 96 33.00 21.35 -16.89
N ASN A 97 34.11 22.07 -16.72
CA ASN A 97 34.16 23.55 -16.70
C ASN A 97 33.12 24.25 -15.80
N ARG A 98 32.55 23.55 -14.80
CA ARG A 98 31.41 24.01 -13.98
C ARG A 98 30.12 24.29 -14.76
N ASN A 99 29.98 23.73 -15.96
CA ASN A 99 28.78 23.85 -16.80
C ASN A 99 27.95 22.56 -16.76
N ILE A 100 26.74 22.65 -16.20
CA ILE A 100 25.80 21.53 -16.06
C ILE A 100 25.39 20.88 -17.40
N LEU A 101 25.36 21.66 -18.49
CA LEU A 101 25.02 21.16 -19.83
C LEU A 101 26.22 20.58 -20.58
N GLU A 102 27.45 20.73 -20.06
CA GLU A 102 28.64 20.22 -20.74
C GLU A 102 28.79 18.71 -20.55
N LYS A 103 28.92 18.00 -21.67
CA LYS A 103 29.01 16.53 -21.67
C LYS A 103 30.37 16.08 -21.14
N ASN A 104 30.35 15.41 -20.00
CA ASN A 104 31.51 14.69 -19.49
C ASN A 104 31.90 13.54 -20.45
N PRO A 105 33.15 13.46 -20.95
CA PRO A 105 33.61 12.38 -21.83
C PRO A 105 33.49 10.97 -21.23
N LYS A 106 33.45 10.85 -19.90
CA LYS A 106 33.22 9.58 -19.17
C LYS A 106 31.73 9.24 -19.01
N GLY A 107 30.84 10.08 -19.53
CA GLY A 107 29.39 9.98 -19.40
C GLY A 107 28.83 10.53 -18.09
N LYS A 108 27.50 10.46 -17.97
CA LYS A 108 26.74 10.77 -16.75
C LYS A 108 26.20 9.50 -16.12
N PHE A 109 25.97 9.48 -14.81
CA PHE A 109 25.09 8.52 -14.14
C PHE A 109 24.00 9.31 -13.42
N THR A 110 22.74 8.91 -13.57
CA THR A 110 21.63 9.59 -12.90
C THR A 110 20.60 8.59 -12.45
N MET A 111 20.23 8.71 -11.18
CA MET A 111 19.23 7.91 -10.51
C MET A 111 18.42 8.81 -9.57
N VAL A 112 17.16 8.44 -9.34
CA VAL A 112 16.27 9.11 -8.39
C VAL A 112 15.93 8.11 -7.29
N ILE A 113 15.98 8.52 -6.02
CA ILE A 113 15.56 7.63 -4.95
C ILE A 113 14.07 7.29 -5.12
N PRO A 114 13.62 6.06 -4.87
CA PRO A 114 12.24 5.74 -4.59
C PRO A 114 11.76 6.59 -3.41
N PRO A 115 10.92 7.62 -3.61
CA PRO A 115 10.65 8.61 -2.59
C PRO A 115 9.93 7.95 -1.42
N PRO A 116 10.54 7.87 -0.21
CA PRO A 116 9.91 7.16 0.89
C PRO A 116 8.64 7.89 1.35
N ASN A 117 7.58 7.13 1.59
CA ASN A 117 6.32 7.65 2.11
C ASN A 117 6.53 8.31 3.48
N VAL A 118 5.97 9.50 3.70
CA VAL A 118 5.98 10.20 5.01
C VAL A 118 5.00 9.58 6.04
N THR A 119 4.85 8.26 6.03
CA THR A 119 3.92 7.48 6.87
C THR A 119 4.52 7.00 8.18
N GLY A 120 5.79 7.32 8.46
CA GLY A 120 6.51 6.83 9.64
C GLY A 120 8.00 6.68 9.36
N HIS A 121 8.60 5.62 9.89
CA HIS A 121 10.04 5.38 9.87
C HIS A 121 10.47 4.52 8.66
N LEU A 122 11.73 4.65 8.25
CA LEU A 122 12.35 3.72 7.30
C LEU A 122 12.54 2.33 7.93
N HIS A 123 12.82 1.34 7.09
CA HIS A 123 12.96 -0.06 7.51
C HIS A 123 14.08 -0.76 6.75
N LEU A 124 14.48 -1.96 7.14
CA LEU A 124 15.54 -2.75 6.48
C LEU A 124 15.41 -2.87 4.95
N GLY A 125 14.21 -3.02 4.39
CA GLY A 125 14.03 -3.02 2.92
C GLY A 125 14.46 -1.70 2.25
N HIS A 126 14.34 -0.56 2.95
CA HIS A 126 14.88 0.72 2.48
C HIS A 126 16.39 0.79 2.67
N ALA A 127 16.92 0.23 3.77
CA ALA A 127 18.37 0.14 3.96
C ALA A 127 19.02 -0.70 2.86
N LEU A 128 18.37 -1.80 2.41
CA LEU A 128 18.81 -2.61 1.28
C LEU A 128 18.79 -1.79 -0.02
N THR A 129 17.65 -1.19 -0.38
CA THR A 129 17.54 -0.32 -1.57
C THR A 129 18.59 0.78 -1.56
N ASN A 130 18.71 1.53 -0.46
CA ASN A 130 19.73 2.56 -0.27
C ASN A 130 21.17 2.01 -0.37
N SER A 131 21.42 0.79 0.12
CA SER A 131 22.75 0.15 0.04
C SER A 131 23.16 -0.12 -1.41
N ILE A 132 22.23 -0.68 -2.19
CA ILE A 132 22.43 -0.96 -3.63
C ILE A 132 22.63 0.36 -4.37
N GLU A 133 21.71 1.31 -4.20
CA GLU A 133 21.72 2.61 -4.87
C GLU A 133 22.99 3.42 -4.57
N ASP A 134 23.38 3.52 -3.31
CA ASP A 134 24.57 4.26 -2.90
C ASP A 134 25.86 3.59 -3.37
N CYS A 135 25.94 2.25 -3.37
CA CYS A 135 27.09 1.53 -3.88
C CYS A 135 27.29 1.77 -5.38
N LEU A 136 26.22 1.71 -6.19
CA LEU A 136 26.26 2.03 -7.62
C LEU A 136 26.61 3.50 -7.87
N THR A 137 26.00 4.42 -7.12
CA THR A 137 26.28 5.85 -7.18
C THR A 137 27.74 6.16 -6.87
N ARG A 138 28.30 5.59 -5.80
CA ARG A 138 29.71 5.75 -5.44
C ARG A 138 30.64 5.16 -6.49
N TRP A 139 30.34 3.97 -7.02
CA TRP A 139 31.12 3.35 -8.08
C TRP A 139 31.18 4.22 -9.35
N HIS A 140 30.04 4.69 -9.84
CA HIS A 140 29.98 5.58 -11.01
C HIS A 140 30.67 6.93 -10.77
N ARG A 141 30.56 7.49 -9.57
CA ARG A 141 31.30 8.71 -9.15
C ARG A 141 32.82 8.45 -9.16
N MET A 142 33.27 7.31 -8.64
CA MET A 142 34.70 6.90 -8.66
C MET A 142 35.24 6.63 -10.08
N CYS A 143 34.41 6.19 -11.02
CA CYS A 143 34.79 6.13 -12.44
C CYS A 143 35.04 7.52 -13.06
N GLY A 144 34.59 8.60 -12.40
CA GLY A 144 34.68 9.98 -12.88
C GLY A 144 33.54 10.38 -13.81
N ARG A 145 32.39 9.69 -13.74
CA ARG A 145 31.16 10.08 -14.45
C ARG A 145 30.49 11.23 -13.71
N THR A 146 29.82 12.13 -14.42
CA THR A 146 28.97 13.16 -13.78
C THR A 146 27.78 12.47 -13.13
N THR A 147 27.83 12.31 -11.81
CA THR A 147 26.98 11.38 -11.06
C THR A 147 26.01 12.12 -10.15
N LEU A 148 24.71 11.90 -10.36
CA LEU A 148 23.63 12.40 -9.52
C LEU A 148 22.78 11.24 -8.97
N TRP A 149 22.55 11.26 -7.67
CA TRP A 149 21.50 10.49 -7.01
C TRP A 149 20.61 11.47 -6.25
N ASN A 150 19.39 11.67 -6.76
CA ASN A 150 18.49 12.73 -6.28
C ASN A 150 17.60 12.22 -5.13
N PRO A 151 17.64 12.83 -3.93
CA PRO A 151 16.79 12.44 -2.81
C PRO A 151 15.38 13.06 -2.90
N GLY A 152 14.46 12.56 -2.08
CA GLY A 152 13.14 13.14 -1.88
C GLY A 152 12.21 12.22 -1.10
N CYS A 153 10.97 12.64 -0.85
CA CYS A 153 9.96 11.86 -0.14
C CYS A 153 8.54 12.08 -0.70
N ASP A 154 7.67 11.09 -0.48
CA ASP A 154 6.30 11.08 -1.00
C ASP A 154 5.30 11.42 0.11
N HIS A 155 4.37 12.32 -0.19
CA HIS A 155 3.23 12.66 0.66
C HIS A 155 2.31 11.46 0.97
N ALA A 156 2.33 10.42 0.14
CA ALA A 156 1.65 9.14 0.30
C ALA A 156 0.12 9.20 0.48
N GLY A 157 -0.51 10.34 0.15
CA GLY A 157 -1.96 10.57 0.13
C GLY A 157 -2.73 9.83 1.24
N ILE A 158 -3.51 8.84 0.82
CA ILE A 158 -4.37 8.02 1.68
C ILE A 158 -3.61 7.34 2.84
N SER A 159 -2.36 6.92 2.63
CA SER A 159 -1.57 6.22 3.65
C SER A 159 -1.17 7.16 4.79
N THR A 160 -0.72 8.38 4.46
CA THR A 160 -0.41 9.41 5.46
C THR A 160 -1.68 9.88 6.15
N GLN A 161 -2.77 10.04 5.40
CA GLN A 161 -4.07 10.42 5.98
C GLN A 161 -4.54 9.42 7.05
N ILE A 162 -4.54 8.11 6.74
CA ILE A 162 -4.91 7.04 7.69
C ILE A 162 -4.02 7.05 8.93
N VAL A 163 -2.71 7.27 8.77
CA VAL A 163 -1.75 7.28 9.90
C VAL A 163 -2.04 8.45 10.84
N VAL A 164 -2.32 9.64 10.31
CA VAL A 164 -2.67 10.84 11.09
C VAL A 164 -4.06 10.70 11.72
N GLU A 165 -5.06 10.19 10.99
CA GLU A 165 -6.40 9.88 11.54
C GLU A 165 -6.32 8.89 12.71
N LYS A 166 -5.53 7.81 12.58
CA LYS A 166 -5.31 6.85 13.67
C LYS A 166 -4.66 7.50 14.90
N GLN A 167 -3.68 8.38 14.70
CA GLN A 167 -3.00 9.09 15.80
C GLN A 167 -3.96 10.03 16.54
N ILE A 168 -4.76 10.81 15.80
CA ILE A 168 -5.78 11.73 16.36
C ILE A 168 -6.85 10.91 17.10
N TRP A 169 -7.36 9.83 16.51
CA TRP A 169 -8.34 8.96 17.18
C TRP A 169 -7.76 8.31 18.45
N PHE A 170 -6.47 7.93 18.44
CA PHE A 170 -5.81 7.36 19.60
C PHE A 170 -5.70 8.38 20.75
N ARG A 171 -5.18 9.59 20.47
CA ARG A 171 -4.94 10.63 21.49
C ARG A 171 -6.21 11.35 21.93
N ASP A 172 -7.00 11.82 20.97
CA ASP A 172 -8.06 12.82 21.18
C ASP A 172 -9.48 12.24 21.05
N LYS A 173 -9.63 11.01 20.51
CA LYS A 173 -10.92 10.36 20.20
C LYS A 173 -11.79 11.14 19.21
N LEU A 174 -11.17 11.98 18.39
CA LEU A 174 -11.81 12.74 17.31
C LEU A 174 -11.53 12.09 15.96
N THR A 175 -12.45 12.28 15.00
CA THR A 175 -12.27 11.93 13.59
C THR A 175 -11.81 13.16 12.78
N ARG A 176 -11.40 12.96 11.51
CA ARG A 176 -11.14 14.10 10.60
C ARG A 176 -12.35 15.02 10.47
N HIS A 177 -13.57 14.46 10.47
CA HIS A 177 -14.81 15.23 10.31
C HIS A 177 -15.12 16.13 11.52
N ASP A 178 -14.78 15.70 12.74
CA ASP A 178 -14.96 16.52 13.95
C ASP A 178 -14.00 17.73 14.01
N LEU A 179 -12.82 17.61 13.39
CA LEU A 179 -11.83 18.68 13.29
C LEU A 179 -12.13 19.67 12.16
N GLY A 180 -12.72 19.20 11.06
CA GLY A 180 -12.83 19.95 9.81
C GLY A 180 -11.55 19.94 8.96
N ARG A 181 -11.69 20.26 7.67
CA ARG A 181 -10.63 20.06 6.66
C ARG A 181 -9.34 20.85 6.96
N GLU A 182 -9.45 22.11 7.36
CA GLU A 182 -8.30 22.99 7.61
C GLU A 182 -7.42 22.49 8.77
N LYS A 183 -8.02 22.32 9.96
CA LYS A 183 -7.32 21.82 11.16
C LYS A 183 -6.74 20.42 10.98
N PHE A 184 -7.43 19.57 10.22
CA PHE A 184 -6.89 18.26 9.88
C PHE A 184 -5.65 18.38 8.98
N LEU A 185 -5.68 19.24 7.94
CA LEU A 185 -4.52 19.48 7.07
C LEU A 185 -3.33 20.09 7.82
N GLU A 186 -3.56 20.98 8.78
CA GLU A 186 -2.52 21.49 9.69
C GLU A 186 -1.82 20.34 10.44
N LYS A 187 -2.58 19.37 10.97
CA LYS A 187 -2.05 18.17 11.65
C LYS A 187 -1.27 17.26 10.70
N VAL A 188 -1.70 17.11 9.45
CA VAL A 188 -0.93 16.34 8.45
C VAL A 188 0.39 17.04 8.08
N TRP A 189 0.40 18.37 7.96
CA TRP A 189 1.63 19.14 7.75
C TRP A 189 2.58 19.11 8.95
N GLU A 190 2.05 19.10 10.18
CA GLU A 190 2.82 18.89 11.41
C GLU A 190 3.50 17.51 11.40
N TRP A 191 2.74 16.45 11.15
CA TRP A 191 3.27 15.09 10.96
C TRP A 191 4.34 15.03 9.86
N LYS A 192 4.12 15.69 8.71
CA LYS A 192 5.11 15.74 7.61
C LYS A 192 6.43 16.36 8.05
N ARG A 193 6.40 17.43 8.85
CA ARG A 193 7.63 18.07 9.37
C ARG A 193 8.36 17.10 10.30
N GLU A 194 7.68 16.56 11.31
CA GLU A 194 8.28 15.64 12.29
C GLU A 194 8.86 14.36 11.66
N LYS A 195 8.14 13.73 10.72
CA LYS A 195 8.55 12.44 10.14
C LYS A 195 9.39 12.57 8.87
N GLY A 196 9.19 13.63 8.07
CA GLY A 196 9.95 13.88 6.86
C GLY A 196 11.44 14.14 7.15
N ASP A 197 11.72 14.95 8.16
CA ASP A 197 13.10 15.25 8.56
C ASP A 197 13.80 14.00 9.12
N HIS A 198 13.08 13.19 9.92
CA HIS A 198 13.58 11.92 10.44
C HIS A 198 13.90 10.90 9.32
N ILE A 199 13.07 10.81 8.27
CA ILE A 199 13.37 9.97 7.09
C ILE A 199 14.71 10.36 6.46
N TYR A 200 14.96 11.67 6.31
CA TYR A 200 16.25 12.13 5.78
C TYR A 200 17.39 11.83 6.74
N ASP A 201 17.22 11.99 8.05
CA ASP A 201 18.23 11.63 9.03
C ASP A 201 18.55 10.12 9.04
N GLN A 202 17.55 9.25 8.86
CA GLN A 202 17.77 7.81 8.67
C GLN A 202 18.63 7.51 7.43
N LEU A 203 18.39 8.19 6.30
CA LEU A 203 19.22 8.05 5.09
C LEU A 203 20.66 8.60 5.30
N LYS A 204 20.82 9.69 6.06
CA LYS A 204 22.14 10.22 6.45
C LYS A 204 22.90 9.21 7.33
N CYS A 205 22.23 8.62 8.33
CA CYS A 205 22.79 7.54 9.15
C CYS A 205 23.19 6.33 8.30
N LEU A 206 22.42 5.98 7.26
CA LEU A 206 22.77 4.92 6.30
C LEU A 206 23.93 5.28 5.34
N GLY A 207 24.53 6.46 5.48
CA GLY A 207 25.65 6.89 4.66
C GLY A 207 25.29 7.21 3.20
N ALA A 208 24.03 7.57 2.91
CA ALA A 208 23.58 7.88 1.56
C ALA A 208 24.33 9.08 0.93
N SER A 209 24.97 8.89 -0.23
CA SER A 209 25.68 9.94 -0.99
C SER A 209 24.79 10.69 -1.99
N VAL A 210 23.57 11.03 -1.56
CA VAL A 210 22.57 11.82 -2.29
C VAL A 210 22.89 13.32 -2.30
N ASP A 211 22.42 14.04 -3.31
CA ASP A 211 22.53 15.50 -3.37
C ASP A 211 21.40 16.19 -2.56
N TRP A 212 21.67 16.50 -1.29
CA TRP A 212 20.69 17.09 -0.37
C TRP A 212 20.15 18.46 -0.79
N ASP A 213 20.90 19.25 -1.57
CA ASP A 213 20.43 20.52 -2.12
C ASP A 213 19.24 20.32 -3.07
N ARG A 214 19.09 19.09 -3.59
CA ARG A 214 18.07 18.71 -4.57
C ARG A 214 16.95 17.85 -3.97
N ALA A 215 16.86 17.73 -2.64
CA ALA A 215 15.77 17.03 -1.99
C ALA A 215 14.41 17.63 -2.37
N VAL A 216 13.44 16.78 -2.73
CA VAL A 216 12.10 17.20 -3.16
C VAL A 216 11.01 16.43 -2.42
N PHE A 217 9.99 17.13 -1.97
CA PHE A 217 8.73 16.53 -1.51
C PHE A 217 7.68 16.59 -2.63
N THR A 218 6.88 15.53 -2.80
CA THR A 218 5.88 15.46 -3.90
C THR A 218 4.86 16.58 -3.90
N MET A 219 4.57 17.23 -2.76
CA MET A 219 3.68 18.41 -2.68
C MET A 219 4.42 19.75 -2.56
N ASP A 220 5.72 19.81 -2.88
CA ASP A 220 6.43 21.09 -3.03
C ASP A 220 5.82 21.92 -4.18
N PRO A 221 5.86 23.26 -4.14
CA PRO A 221 5.25 24.10 -5.17
C PRO A 221 5.66 23.77 -6.61
N LYS A 222 6.91 23.35 -6.85
CA LYS A 222 7.36 22.90 -8.19
C LYS A 222 6.66 21.61 -8.65
N MET A 223 6.47 20.66 -7.73
CA MET A 223 5.81 19.39 -8.00
C MET A 223 4.30 19.56 -8.17
N CYS A 224 3.67 20.44 -7.40
CA CYS A 224 2.27 20.82 -7.60
C CYS A 224 2.02 21.43 -8.98
N ARG A 225 2.90 22.33 -9.47
CA ARG A 225 2.82 22.84 -10.85
C ARG A 225 2.96 21.72 -11.89
N ALA A 226 3.90 20.79 -11.68
CA ALA A 226 4.07 19.64 -12.57
C ALA A 226 2.83 18.74 -12.63
N VAL A 227 2.22 18.43 -11.47
CA VAL A 227 0.98 17.65 -11.39
C VAL A 227 -0.16 18.36 -12.11
N ASN A 228 -0.34 19.67 -11.91
CA ASN A 228 -1.36 20.44 -12.62
C ASN A 228 -1.14 20.44 -14.14
N GLU A 229 0.10 20.67 -14.61
CA GLU A 229 0.41 20.64 -16.03
C GLU A 229 0.17 19.26 -16.66
N ALA A 230 0.57 18.18 -15.98
CA ALA A 230 0.33 16.81 -16.45
C ALA A 230 -1.17 16.54 -16.60
N PHE A 231 -1.96 16.89 -15.59
CA PHE A 231 -3.42 16.75 -15.63
C PHE A 231 -4.02 17.54 -16.79
N VAL A 232 -3.70 18.83 -16.91
CA VAL A 232 -4.25 19.70 -17.97
C VAL A 232 -3.86 19.18 -19.35
N ARG A 233 -2.60 18.78 -19.59
CA ARG A 233 -2.17 18.19 -20.88
C ARG A 233 -2.86 16.87 -21.22
N LEU A 234 -3.14 16.03 -20.22
CA LEU A 234 -3.83 14.75 -20.45
C LEU A 234 -5.33 14.98 -20.70
N HIS A 235 -5.95 15.92 -19.99
CA HIS A 235 -7.34 16.35 -20.22
C HIS A 235 -7.51 17.01 -21.61
N GLU A 236 -6.61 17.90 -22.01
CA GLU A 236 -6.61 18.54 -23.35
C GLU A 236 -6.38 17.55 -24.50
N LYS A 237 -5.81 16.37 -24.21
CA LYS A 237 -5.71 15.22 -25.13
C LYS A 237 -6.88 14.22 -25.03
N SER A 238 -7.91 14.54 -24.23
CA SER A 238 -9.05 13.65 -23.93
C SER A 238 -8.67 12.30 -23.31
N LEU A 239 -7.49 12.20 -22.68
CA LEU A 239 -7.03 11.02 -21.93
C LEU A 239 -7.48 11.04 -20.47
N ILE A 240 -7.85 12.21 -19.95
CA ILE A 240 -8.60 12.36 -18.70
C ILE A 240 -10.01 12.83 -19.06
N TYR A 241 -11.00 12.14 -18.53
CA TYR A 241 -12.42 12.44 -18.70
C TYR A 241 -13.17 12.16 -17.40
N ARG A 242 -14.37 12.72 -17.27
CA ARG A 242 -15.30 12.49 -16.16
C ARG A 242 -16.42 11.56 -16.64
N SER A 243 -16.76 10.54 -15.86
CA SER A 243 -17.80 9.57 -16.19
C SER A 243 -18.33 8.88 -14.95
N LYS A 244 -19.59 8.45 -14.97
CA LYS A 244 -20.18 7.56 -13.96
C LYS A 244 -19.82 6.11 -14.32
N ARG A 245 -19.00 5.46 -13.49
CA ARG A 245 -18.57 4.06 -13.65
C ARG A 245 -18.58 3.34 -12.30
N MET A 246 -18.54 2.00 -12.36
CA MET A 246 -18.23 1.18 -11.19
C MET A 246 -16.83 1.54 -10.64
N VAL A 247 -16.70 1.57 -9.32
CA VAL A 247 -15.46 1.90 -8.61
C VAL A 247 -15.38 1.10 -7.31
N ASN A 248 -14.17 0.78 -6.83
CA ASN A 248 -14.01 0.17 -5.50
C ASN A 248 -14.15 1.24 -4.42
N TRP A 249 -15.36 1.38 -3.88
CA TRP A 249 -15.62 2.29 -2.76
C TRP A 249 -15.30 1.67 -1.41
N CYS A 250 -14.58 2.40 -0.54
CA CYS A 250 -14.33 1.99 0.84
C CYS A 250 -15.12 2.86 1.83
N CYS A 251 -16.18 2.27 2.42
CA CYS A 251 -17.03 2.94 3.42
C CYS A 251 -16.26 3.42 4.67
N THR A 252 -15.17 2.75 5.05
CA THR A 252 -14.34 3.15 6.20
C THR A 252 -13.49 4.38 5.91
N LEU A 253 -12.92 4.47 4.71
CA LEU A 253 -12.10 5.60 4.30
C LEU A 253 -12.94 6.74 3.70
N ARG A 254 -14.18 6.45 3.30
CA ARG A 254 -15.06 7.31 2.49
C ARG A 254 -14.32 7.85 1.27
N SER A 255 -13.74 6.93 0.49
CA SER A 255 -13.03 7.23 -0.76
C SER A 255 -13.06 6.02 -1.69
N VAL A 256 -13.00 6.29 -2.99
CA VAL A 256 -12.58 5.32 -4.01
C VAL A 256 -11.16 4.84 -3.74
N ILE A 257 -10.88 3.60 -4.11
CA ILE A 257 -9.60 2.90 -4.09
C ILE A 257 -9.35 2.33 -5.51
N SER A 258 -8.12 2.37 -6.03
CA SER A 258 -7.82 1.75 -7.34
C SER A 258 -7.76 0.22 -7.23
N ASP A 259 -8.09 -0.53 -8.28
CA ASP A 259 -8.06 -2.00 -8.29
C ASP A 259 -6.74 -2.57 -7.77
N ILE A 260 -5.61 -1.96 -8.14
CA ILE A 260 -4.28 -2.40 -7.68
C ILE A 260 -4.06 -2.21 -6.17
N GLU A 261 -4.77 -1.27 -5.55
CA GLU A 261 -4.73 -1.01 -4.10
C GLU A 261 -5.67 -1.94 -3.31
N VAL A 262 -6.52 -2.72 -4.00
CA VAL A 262 -7.41 -3.72 -3.38
C VAL A 262 -6.68 -5.05 -3.25
N LYS A 263 -6.47 -5.50 -2.00
CA LYS A 263 -6.04 -6.87 -1.73
C LYS A 263 -7.24 -7.81 -1.72
N HIS A 264 -7.32 -8.68 -2.72
CA HIS A 264 -8.26 -9.80 -2.70
C HIS A 264 -7.80 -10.87 -1.69
N ILE A 265 -8.77 -11.47 -1.00
CA ILE A 265 -8.57 -12.58 -0.07
C ILE A 265 -9.61 -13.63 -0.44
N ASP A 266 -9.14 -14.77 -0.93
CA ASP A 266 -10.02 -15.87 -1.33
C ASP A 266 -10.54 -16.61 -0.09
N VAL A 267 -11.84 -16.91 -0.10
CA VAL A 267 -12.56 -17.52 1.04
C VAL A 267 -13.29 -18.77 0.54
N GLU A 268 -12.58 -19.89 0.54
CA GLU A 268 -13.06 -21.18 0.00
C GLU A 268 -14.20 -21.82 0.82
N LYS A 269 -14.37 -21.41 2.07
CA LYS A 269 -15.33 -21.98 3.02
C LYS A 269 -15.90 -20.93 3.97
N GLN A 270 -17.05 -21.24 4.56
CA GLN A 270 -17.69 -20.44 5.60
C GLN A 270 -16.68 -19.99 6.67
N THR A 271 -16.49 -18.67 6.76
CA THR A 271 -15.47 -18.03 7.58
C THR A 271 -16.06 -16.77 8.22
N PHE A 272 -15.59 -16.43 9.42
CA PHE A 272 -15.98 -15.21 10.13
C PHE A 272 -14.82 -14.21 10.09
N LEU A 273 -14.99 -13.11 9.37
CA LEU A 273 -13.96 -12.07 9.23
C LEU A 273 -14.34 -10.82 10.02
N GLN A 274 -13.37 -10.23 10.72
CA GLN A 274 -13.58 -8.95 11.40
C GLN A 274 -13.60 -7.82 10.37
N VAL A 275 -14.74 -7.14 10.24
CA VAL A 275 -14.92 -6.00 9.31
C VAL A 275 -14.85 -4.70 10.11
N PRO A 276 -14.12 -3.66 9.64
CA PRO A 276 -14.15 -2.34 10.26
C PRO A 276 -15.58 -1.78 10.39
N GLY A 277 -15.91 -1.18 11.54
CA GLY A 277 -17.23 -0.63 11.82
C GLY A 277 -18.29 -1.65 12.30
N TYR A 278 -17.95 -2.93 12.45
CA TYR A 278 -18.82 -3.96 13.01
C TYR A 278 -18.29 -4.52 14.34
N ALA A 279 -19.16 -4.63 15.34
CA ALA A 279 -18.79 -5.11 16.68
C ALA A 279 -18.64 -6.65 16.77
N LYS A 280 -19.12 -7.38 15.77
CA LYS A 280 -19.01 -8.83 15.65
C LYS A 280 -18.38 -9.18 14.29
N PRO A 281 -17.59 -10.27 14.20
CA PRO A 281 -17.15 -10.82 12.93
C PRO A 281 -18.33 -11.14 11.99
N ILE A 282 -18.13 -10.91 10.70
CA ILE A 282 -19.11 -11.09 9.64
C ILE A 282 -18.92 -12.43 8.95
N GLU A 283 -20.03 -13.13 8.74
CA GLU A 283 -20.14 -14.39 8.00
C GLU A 283 -19.92 -14.17 6.50
N VAL A 284 -18.90 -14.82 5.95
CA VAL A 284 -18.50 -14.83 4.52
C VAL A 284 -18.18 -16.25 4.06
N GLY A 285 -18.06 -16.48 2.75
CA GLY A 285 -17.85 -17.84 2.20
C GLY A 285 -19.09 -18.73 2.28
N VAL A 286 -20.30 -18.14 2.25
CA VAL A 286 -21.59 -18.83 2.23
C VAL A 286 -22.30 -18.50 0.93
N LEU A 287 -22.81 -19.53 0.23
CA LEU A 287 -23.59 -19.39 -0.99
C LEU A 287 -25.09 -19.54 -0.64
N HIS A 288 -25.79 -18.42 -0.56
CA HIS A 288 -27.23 -18.41 -0.31
C HIS A 288 -27.98 -18.77 -1.60
N LYS A 289 -28.93 -19.70 -1.51
CA LYS A 289 -29.91 -19.97 -2.57
C LYS A 289 -31.25 -19.38 -2.14
N PHE A 290 -31.91 -18.64 -3.03
CA PHE A 290 -33.24 -18.11 -2.80
C PHE A 290 -34.03 -18.06 -4.10
N ALA A 291 -35.36 -18.06 -4.00
CA ALA A 291 -36.24 -18.14 -5.16
C ALA A 291 -36.70 -16.74 -5.60
N TYR A 292 -36.34 -16.34 -6.83
CA TYR A 292 -36.94 -15.20 -7.50
C TYR A 292 -38.29 -15.55 -8.13
N PRO A 293 -39.27 -14.63 -8.11
CA PRO A 293 -40.61 -14.90 -8.63
C PRO A 293 -40.97 -14.30 -10.04
N VAL A 294 -41.72 -15.00 -10.91
CA VAL A 294 -42.25 -14.55 -12.25
C VAL A 294 -43.62 -13.91 -12.15
N VAL A 295 -44.05 -13.19 -13.17
CA VAL A 295 -45.47 -12.83 -13.32
C VAL A 295 -45.98 -13.59 -14.52
N ASP A 296 -47.16 -14.22 -14.38
CA ASP A 296 -47.83 -14.99 -15.43
C ASP A 296 -47.08 -16.28 -15.85
N PRO A 297 -46.88 -17.28 -14.96
CA PRO A 297 -46.22 -18.54 -15.31
C PRO A 297 -47.04 -19.37 -16.30
N ASP A 298 -46.35 -20.06 -17.22
CA ASP A 298 -46.94 -21.09 -18.09
C ASP A 298 -47.62 -22.18 -17.21
N PRO A 299 -48.76 -22.78 -17.62
CA PRO A 299 -49.37 -23.91 -16.92
C PRO A 299 -48.44 -25.14 -16.73
N GLN A 300 -47.50 -25.33 -17.66
CA GLN A 300 -46.35 -26.23 -17.60
C GLN A 300 -45.04 -25.46 -17.40
N GLY A 301 -45.12 -24.25 -16.85
CA GLY A 301 -44.05 -23.52 -16.16
C GLY A 301 -43.97 -23.99 -14.70
N PRO A 302 -42.93 -23.64 -13.92
CA PRO A 302 -42.89 -24.04 -12.53
C PRO A 302 -43.64 -23.00 -11.72
N LYS A 303 -43.39 -23.06 -10.43
CA LYS A 303 -43.23 -21.83 -9.69
C LYS A 303 -41.73 -21.53 -9.60
N GLU A 304 -41.00 -22.09 -8.65
CA GLU A 304 -39.62 -21.69 -8.23
C GLU A 304 -38.58 -21.27 -9.33
N LEU A 305 -38.01 -20.05 -9.39
CA LEU A 305 -36.69 -19.81 -10.07
C LEU A 305 -35.64 -19.53 -9.00
N ILE A 306 -34.70 -20.47 -8.83
CA ILE A 306 -33.72 -20.40 -7.74
C ILE A 306 -32.43 -19.76 -8.26
N VAL A 307 -32.02 -18.65 -7.64
CA VAL A 307 -30.72 -18.01 -7.86
C VAL A 307 -29.77 -18.28 -6.70
N ALA A 308 -28.46 -18.31 -7.00
CA ALA A 308 -27.41 -18.45 -6.00
C ALA A 308 -26.59 -17.14 -5.85
N THR A 309 -26.25 -16.73 -4.62
CA THR A 309 -25.42 -15.55 -4.37
C THR A 309 -24.63 -15.60 -3.05
N THR A 310 -23.45 -15.01 -3.04
CA THR A 310 -22.62 -14.77 -1.83
C THR A 310 -22.86 -13.39 -1.19
N ARG A 311 -23.69 -12.55 -1.83
CA ARG A 311 -24.09 -11.20 -1.38
C ARG A 311 -25.60 -11.09 -1.33
N ILE A 312 -26.25 -11.82 -0.42
CA ILE A 312 -27.71 -11.83 -0.29
C ILE A 312 -28.29 -10.43 -0.03
N GLU A 313 -27.54 -9.55 0.64
CA GLU A 313 -27.95 -8.17 0.89
C GLU A 313 -28.14 -7.33 -0.37
N THR A 314 -27.45 -7.66 -1.48
CA THR A 314 -27.55 -6.86 -2.70
C THR A 314 -28.83 -7.17 -3.49
N MET A 315 -29.62 -8.18 -3.11
CA MET A 315 -30.89 -8.55 -3.74
C MET A 315 -31.89 -7.37 -3.85
N LEU A 316 -31.75 -6.37 -2.99
CA LEU A 316 -32.58 -5.16 -2.98
C LEU A 316 -32.34 -4.26 -4.20
N GLY A 317 -31.17 -4.36 -4.84
CA GLY A 317 -30.80 -3.60 -6.03
C GLY A 317 -30.90 -4.38 -7.34
N ASP A 318 -31.51 -5.56 -7.33
CA ASP A 318 -31.55 -6.45 -8.51
C ASP A 318 -32.46 -5.88 -9.61
N THR A 319 -31.98 -5.91 -10.86
CA THR A 319 -32.69 -5.34 -12.01
C THR A 319 -32.89 -6.32 -13.16
N ALA A 320 -32.29 -7.51 -13.12
CA ALA A 320 -32.62 -8.65 -13.98
C ALA A 320 -32.25 -9.99 -13.32
N VAL A 321 -32.68 -11.09 -13.94
CA VAL A 321 -32.09 -12.41 -13.74
C VAL A 321 -31.61 -12.92 -15.10
N VAL A 322 -30.37 -13.40 -15.16
CA VAL A 322 -29.75 -13.93 -16.38
C VAL A 322 -29.62 -15.44 -16.27
N ILE A 323 -29.91 -16.11 -17.36
CA ILE A 323 -29.87 -17.57 -17.53
C ILE A 323 -29.04 -17.85 -18.79
N HIS A 324 -28.36 -18.99 -18.88
CA HIS A 324 -27.62 -19.35 -20.09
C HIS A 324 -28.59 -19.67 -21.25
N PRO A 325 -28.32 -19.30 -22.52
CA PRO A 325 -29.24 -19.51 -23.66
C PRO A 325 -29.62 -20.96 -23.95
N ASN A 326 -28.82 -21.91 -23.46
CA ASN A 326 -29.01 -23.36 -23.61
C ASN A 326 -29.63 -24.03 -22.37
N ASP A 327 -30.11 -23.27 -21.39
CA ASP A 327 -30.70 -23.80 -20.15
C ASP A 327 -32.24 -23.74 -20.20
N GLU A 328 -32.91 -24.84 -19.86
CA GLU A 328 -34.38 -24.95 -19.90
C GLU A 328 -34.98 -24.72 -18.51
N LEU A 329 -35.02 -23.45 -18.07
CA LEU A 329 -35.61 -23.05 -16.80
C LEU A 329 -36.59 -21.86 -16.88
N GLN A 330 -37.31 -21.66 -15.78
CA GLN A 330 -38.78 -21.71 -15.72
C GLN A 330 -39.09 -20.98 -14.34
N HIS A 331 -40.11 -20.11 -14.15
CA HIS A 331 -40.11 -19.03 -13.08
C HIS A 331 -41.52 -18.73 -12.34
N PRO A 332 -41.66 -18.05 -11.13
CA PRO A 332 -42.91 -17.97 -10.22
C PRO A 332 -43.96 -16.78 -10.01
N PHE A 333 -43.75 -15.77 -9.10
CA PHE A 333 -44.78 -14.80 -8.53
C PHE A 333 -44.53 -13.21 -8.33
N LEU A 334 -43.50 -12.47 -8.83
CA LEU A 334 -42.99 -11.19 -8.19
C LEU A 334 -43.71 -9.91 -8.65
N PRO A 335 -44.09 -8.94 -7.77
CA PRO A 335 -44.84 -7.77 -8.24
C PRO A 335 -44.06 -6.70 -9.04
N LYS A 336 -42.75 -6.86 -9.26
CA LYS A 336 -41.95 -6.05 -10.21
C LYS A 336 -41.47 -6.99 -11.32
N LYS A 337 -41.78 -6.68 -12.57
CA LYS A 337 -41.32 -7.47 -13.73
C LYS A 337 -39.83 -7.22 -13.94
N LEU A 338 -38.99 -8.13 -13.44
CA LEU A 338 -37.59 -8.24 -13.83
C LEU A 338 -37.51 -9.02 -15.16
N PRO A 339 -36.73 -8.57 -16.16
CA PRO A 339 -36.51 -9.34 -17.37
C PRO A 339 -35.67 -10.58 -17.06
N ILE A 340 -36.06 -11.70 -17.67
CA ILE A 340 -35.20 -12.87 -17.84
C ILE A 340 -34.37 -12.63 -19.10
N ILE A 341 -33.05 -12.70 -18.98
CA ILE A 341 -32.12 -12.46 -20.09
C ILE A 341 -31.35 -13.74 -20.38
N LEU A 342 -31.21 -14.08 -21.66
CA LEU A 342 -30.36 -15.18 -22.11
C LEU A 342 -28.97 -14.64 -22.45
N ASP A 343 -27.93 -15.08 -21.73
CA ASP A 343 -26.54 -14.65 -21.96
C ASP A 343 -25.53 -15.77 -21.68
N GLU A 344 -24.61 -16.00 -22.62
CA GLU A 344 -23.55 -17.02 -22.53
C GLU A 344 -22.56 -16.77 -21.38
N TYR A 345 -22.61 -15.58 -20.75
CA TYR A 345 -21.83 -15.27 -19.55
C TYR A 345 -22.12 -16.19 -18.36
N VAL A 346 -23.31 -16.79 -18.27
CA VAL A 346 -23.71 -17.61 -17.11
C VAL A 346 -23.19 -19.05 -17.22
N ASP A 347 -22.33 -19.45 -16.29
CA ASP A 347 -21.85 -20.83 -16.18
C ASP A 347 -22.94 -21.76 -15.63
N ILE A 348 -23.48 -22.63 -16.49
CA ILE A 348 -24.47 -23.67 -16.14
C ILE A 348 -23.96 -24.59 -15.01
N SER A 349 -22.64 -24.83 -14.92
CA SER A 349 -22.06 -25.70 -13.92
C SER A 349 -21.98 -25.08 -12.52
N PHE A 350 -22.24 -23.78 -12.38
CA PHE A 350 -22.10 -23.04 -11.13
C PHE A 350 -23.47 -22.69 -10.49
N GLY A 351 -23.64 -23.07 -9.22
CA GLY A 351 -24.74 -22.62 -8.37
C GLY A 351 -26.11 -23.24 -8.71
N THR A 352 -26.82 -22.66 -9.68
CA THR A 352 -28.17 -23.05 -10.13
C THR A 352 -28.43 -22.82 -11.63
N GLY A 353 -27.46 -22.37 -12.44
CA GLY A 353 -27.68 -21.99 -13.85
C GLY A 353 -28.37 -20.63 -14.05
N ALA A 354 -28.90 -20.02 -12.99
CA ALA A 354 -29.53 -18.70 -12.99
C ALA A 354 -28.84 -17.72 -12.03
N MET A 355 -28.47 -16.55 -12.53
CA MET A 355 -27.73 -15.52 -11.80
C MET A 355 -28.53 -14.23 -11.70
N LYS A 356 -28.65 -13.68 -10.48
CA LYS A 356 -29.22 -12.35 -10.24
C LYS A 356 -28.27 -11.25 -10.73
N VAL A 357 -28.80 -10.15 -11.29
CA VAL A 357 -27.98 -9.02 -11.78
C VAL A 357 -28.24 -7.76 -10.96
N THR A 358 -27.18 -7.19 -10.41
CA THR A 358 -27.16 -5.98 -9.56
C THR A 358 -26.20 -4.91 -10.13
N PRO A 359 -26.54 -4.22 -11.24
CA PRO A 359 -25.56 -3.44 -12.02
C PRO A 359 -24.84 -2.32 -11.25
N ALA A 360 -25.44 -1.82 -10.17
CA ALA A 360 -24.86 -0.78 -9.31
C ALA A 360 -23.95 -1.31 -8.17
N HIS A 361 -23.78 -2.63 -8.00
CA HIS A 361 -23.07 -3.23 -6.84
C HIS A 361 -22.09 -4.37 -7.19
N ASP A 362 -21.86 -4.65 -8.48
CA ASP A 362 -20.82 -5.57 -8.96
C ASP A 362 -20.28 -5.17 -10.34
N HIS A 363 -19.00 -5.45 -10.60
CA HIS A 363 -18.35 -5.13 -11.88
C HIS A 363 -18.86 -5.97 -13.06
N ASN A 364 -19.16 -7.26 -12.85
CA ASN A 364 -19.71 -8.11 -13.91
C ASN A 364 -21.17 -7.74 -14.18
N ASP A 365 -21.96 -7.55 -13.12
CA ASP A 365 -23.35 -7.11 -13.22
C ASP A 365 -23.45 -5.73 -13.88
N TYR A 366 -22.48 -4.82 -13.65
CA TYR A 366 -22.39 -3.51 -14.29
C TYR A 366 -22.26 -3.66 -15.82
N GLU A 367 -21.40 -4.56 -16.28
CA GLU A 367 -21.20 -4.82 -17.70
C GLU A 367 -22.39 -5.50 -18.36
N LEU A 368 -23.03 -6.48 -17.70
CA LEU A 368 -24.29 -7.06 -18.19
C LEU A 368 -25.42 -6.02 -18.20
N GLY A 369 -25.52 -5.19 -17.16
CA GLY A 369 -26.50 -4.10 -17.09
C GLY A 369 -26.32 -3.08 -18.21
N ARG A 370 -25.07 -2.74 -18.56
CA ARG A 370 -24.75 -1.88 -19.69
C ARG A 370 -25.09 -2.55 -21.03
N LYS A 371 -24.74 -3.83 -21.21
CA LYS A 371 -25.02 -4.64 -22.41
C LYS A 371 -26.53 -4.72 -22.71
N HIS A 372 -27.34 -4.90 -21.66
CA HIS A 372 -28.78 -5.12 -21.76
C HIS A 372 -29.65 -3.91 -21.38
N GLN A 373 -29.04 -2.73 -21.19
CA GLN A 373 -29.73 -1.46 -20.88
C GLN A 373 -30.62 -1.54 -19.63
N LEU A 374 -30.13 -2.18 -18.57
CA LEU A 374 -30.82 -2.33 -17.29
C LEU A 374 -30.73 -1.07 -16.42
N ASP A 375 -31.66 -0.94 -15.49
CA ASP A 375 -31.60 0.06 -14.42
C ASP A 375 -30.40 -0.17 -13.48
N PHE A 376 -29.85 0.93 -12.95
CA PHE A 376 -28.73 0.93 -11.99
C PHE A 376 -29.21 1.43 -10.62
N VAL A 377 -29.79 0.53 -9.82
CA VAL A 377 -30.41 0.87 -8.52
C VAL A 377 -29.36 0.96 -7.39
N VAL A 378 -29.12 2.17 -6.88
CA VAL A 378 -28.11 2.42 -5.84
C VAL A 378 -28.64 2.12 -4.42
N MET A 379 -28.61 0.82 -4.13
CA MET A 379 -28.64 0.14 -2.83
C MET A 379 -28.17 0.83 -1.55
N LEU A 380 -26.89 1.19 -1.61
CA LEU A 380 -26.05 1.55 -0.47
C LEU A 380 -25.64 3.02 -0.59
N SER A 381 -25.71 3.72 0.53
CA SER A 381 -25.01 4.98 0.71
C SER A 381 -23.50 4.75 0.86
N ASP A 382 -22.75 5.85 0.73
CA ASP A 382 -21.31 5.94 0.98
C ASP A 382 -20.86 5.32 2.32
N ASP A 383 -21.71 5.39 3.34
CA ASP A 383 -21.46 4.82 4.68
C ASP A 383 -21.70 3.29 4.77
N GLY A 384 -22.12 2.65 3.67
CA GLY A 384 -22.50 1.24 3.65
C GLY A 384 -23.81 0.97 4.38
N LEU A 385 -24.68 1.98 4.49
CA LEU A 385 -26.06 1.85 4.98
C LEU A 385 -27.01 1.68 3.79
N ILE A 386 -28.07 0.90 3.95
CA ILE A 386 -29.12 0.81 2.93
C ILE A 386 -29.85 2.16 2.81
N ALA A 387 -30.09 2.61 1.58
CA ALA A 387 -30.76 3.88 1.31
C ALA A 387 -32.21 3.92 1.83
N SER A 388 -32.78 5.13 1.95
CA SER A 388 -34.08 5.39 2.60
C SER A 388 -35.30 4.77 1.90
N GLU A 389 -35.16 4.34 0.65
CA GLU A 389 -36.26 3.84 -0.19
C GLU A 389 -36.54 2.33 -0.02
N PHE A 390 -35.70 1.60 0.72
CA PHE A 390 -35.81 0.13 0.87
C PHE A 390 -36.63 -0.33 2.10
N GLY A 391 -37.61 0.49 2.51
CA GLY A 391 -38.59 0.15 3.54
C GLY A 391 -37.96 -0.27 4.87
N LYS A 392 -38.25 -1.51 5.33
CA LYS A 392 -37.74 -2.06 6.60
C LYS A 392 -36.23 -2.26 6.67
N PHE A 393 -35.51 -2.17 5.54
CA PHE A 393 -34.06 -2.30 5.48
C PHE A 393 -33.34 -0.94 5.56
N SER A 394 -34.06 0.16 5.33
CA SER A 394 -33.51 1.52 5.28
C SER A 394 -32.73 1.89 6.53
N GLY A 395 -31.52 2.43 6.35
CA GLY A 395 -30.63 2.83 7.43
C GLY A 395 -29.90 1.69 8.17
N LEU A 396 -30.20 0.42 7.86
CA LEU A 396 -29.42 -0.71 8.37
C LEU A 396 -28.06 -0.78 7.67
N LYS A 397 -27.04 -1.28 8.38
CA LYS A 397 -25.74 -1.55 7.77
C LYS A 397 -25.81 -2.74 6.83
N ARG A 398 -25.02 -2.71 5.75
CA ARG A 398 -24.95 -3.73 4.69
C ARG A 398 -24.98 -5.18 5.20
N PHE A 399 -24.10 -5.53 6.15
CA PHE A 399 -24.02 -6.92 6.63
C PHE A 399 -25.08 -7.27 7.68
N ASP A 400 -25.59 -6.30 8.44
CA ASP A 400 -26.67 -6.54 9.41
C ASP A 400 -27.97 -6.95 8.68
N CYS A 401 -28.16 -6.48 7.44
CA CYS A 401 -29.25 -6.90 6.57
C CYS A 401 -29.24 -8.41 6.27
N ARG A 402 -28.09 -9.09 6.30
CA ARG A 402 -27.98 -10.56 6.10
C ARG A 402 -28.63 -11.38 7.20
N MET A 403 -28.91 -10.78 8.36
CA MET A 403 -29.52 -11.49 9.50
C MET A 403 -31.06 -11.54 9.41
N LEU A 404 -31.68 -10.68 8.59
CA LEU A 404 -33.14 -10.61 8.42
C LEU A 404 -33.72 -11.71 7.50
N PRO A 405 -33.04 -12.21 6.45
CA PRO A 405 -33.51 -13.33 5.63
C PRO A 405 -33.48 -14.73 6.27
N LYS A 406 -33.06 -14.90 7.53
CA LYS A 406 -32.85 -16.22 8.17
C LYS A 406 -34.15 -17.00 8.49
N SER A 407 -35.27 -16.69 7.82
CA SER A 407 -36.55 -17.41 7.89
C SER A 407 -36.79 -18.36 6.71
N ILE A 408 -35.76 -18.65 5.89
CA ILE A 408 -35.84 -19.58 4.76
C ILE A 408 -34.85 -20.73 5.03
N GLU A 409 -35.39 -21.92 5.28
CA GLU A 409 -34.59 -23.13 5.53
C GLU A 409 -34.05 -23.74 4.22
N GLY A 410 -32.87 -24.36 4.29
CA GLY A 410 -32.35 -25.24 3.25
C GLY A 410 -31.24 -24.65 2.38
N SER A 411 -29.99 -24.66 2.89
CA SER A 411 -28.79 -24.54 2.05
C SER A 411 -27.79 -25.66 2.37
N ARG A 412 -27.18 -26.20 1.32
CA ARG A 412 -26.00 -27.09 1.39
C ARG A 412 -24.87 -26.41 0.62
N ASN A 413 -23.68 -26.41 1.20
CA ASN A 413 -22.48 -25.78 0.63
C ASN A 413 -21.60 -26.84 -0.03
N GLU A 414 -21.04 -26.53 -1.19
CA GLU A 414 -19.93 -27.25 -1.82
C GLU A 414 -18.92 -26.22 -2.36
N SER A 415 -17.64 -26.58 -2.41
CA SER A 415 -16.55 -25.69 -2.82
C SER A 415 -15.42 -26.46 -3.52
N ASN A 416 -14.86 -25.86 -4.58
CA ASN A 416 -13.67 -26.33 -5.31
C ASN A 416 -12.87 -25.09 -5.78
N GLY A 417 -11.54 -25.19 -5.83
CA GLY A 417 -10.64 -24.10 -6.24
C GLY A 417 -9.49 -24.59 -7.12
N ILE A 418 -8.85 -23.67 -7.87
CA ILE A 418 -7.74 -23.95 -8.81
C ILE A 418 -6.67 -22.83 -8.73
N ASP A 419 -5.40 -23.22 -8.91
CA ASP A 419 -4.17 -22.42 -8.71
C ASP A 419 -3.58 -21.82 -10.03
N SER A 420 -2.52 -21.00 -9.92
CA SER A 420 -1.99 -20.11 -10.97
C SER A 420 -0.45 -20.09 -11.06
N SER A 421 0.15 -19.68 -12.19
CA SER A 421 1.50 -19.06 -12.22
C SER A 421 1.95 -18.47 -13.57
N ASN A 422 2.52 -17.25 -13.56
CA ASN A 422 3.86 -16.88 -14.08
C ASN A 422 4.02 -15.37 -14.34
N HIS A 423 5.16 -14.77 -14.00
CA HIS A 423 5.31 -13.31 -13.89
C HIS A 423 5.53 -12.53 -15.20
N ILE A 424 6.10 -13.14 -16.26
CA ILE A 424 6.18 -12.48 -17.58
C ILE A 424 4.78 -12.40 -18.20
N SER A 425 3.99 -13.47 -18.04
CA SER A 425 2.55 -13.47 -18.31
C SER A 425 1.83 -12.44 -17.45
N THR A 426 2.04 -12.36 -16.13
CA THR A 426 1.36 -11.35 -15.28
C THR A 426 1.54 -9.92 -15.78
N TRP A 427 2.76 -9.49 -16.13
CA TRP A 427 2.98 -8.13 -16.64
C TRP A 427 2.34 -7.90 -18.02
N LYS A 428 2.48 -8.85 -18.95
CA LYS A 428 1.87 -8.74 -20.28
C LYS A 428 0.34 -8.77 -20.21
N HIS A 429 -0.22 -9.63 -19.36
CA HIS A 429 -1.64 -9.78 -19.09
C HIS A 429 -2.23 -8.54 -18.42
N TRP A 430 -1.54 -7.96 -17.44
CA TRP A 430 -1.98 -6.72 -16.80
C TRP A 430 -1.95 -5.53 -17.78
N LEU A 431 -0.92 -5.39 -18.61
CA LEU A 431 -0.89 -4.35 -19.65
C LEU A 431 -1.88 -4.60 -20.81
N SER A 432 -2.18 -5.85 -21.17
CA SER A 432 -3.15 -6.15 -22.23
C SER A 432 -4.60 -5.95 -21.78
N ASN A 433 -4.86 -6.03 -20.47
CA ASN A 433 -6.19 -6.00 -19.87
C ASN A 433 -6.37 -4.79 -18.92
N ILE A 434 -5.54 -3.75 -19.05
CA ILE A 434 -5.59 -2.58 -18.17
C ILE A 434 -6.90 -1.81 -18.37
N GLN A 435 -7.61 -1.56 -17.27
CA GLN A 435 -8.81 -0.73 -17.24
C GLN A 435 -8.46 0.75 -17.05
N ASP A 436 -9.39 1.64 -17.39
CA ASP A 436 -9.25 3.07 -17.17
C ASP A 436 -9.00 3.37 -15.68
N TRP A 437 -7.88 4.05 -15.39
CA TRP A 437 -7.47 4.32 -14.02
C TRP A 437 -8.29 5.44 -13.40
N CYS A 438 -9.09 5.11 -12.37
CA CYS A 438 -9.73 6.13 -11.55
C CYS A 438 -8.67 6.91 -10.75
N ILE A 439 -8.41 8.15 -11.18
CA ILE A 439 -7.38 9.04 -10.60
C ILE A 439 -7.90 9.95 -9.48
N SER A 440 -9.21 10.04 -9.23
CA SER A 440 -9.75 10.89 -8.16
C SER A 440 -9.88 10.13 -6.83
N ARG A 441 -9.85 10.87 -5.72
CA ARG A 441 -9.96 10.37 -4.35
C ARG A 441 -10.66 11.41 -3.46
N GLN A 442 -11.58 10.96 -2.62
CA GLN A 442 -12.34 11.78 -1.66
C GLN A 442 -11.54 12.00 -0.35
N ASN A 443 -10.22 12.09 -0.52
CA ASN A 443 -9.26 12.37 0.53
C ASN A 443 -9.11 13.88 0.70
N TRP A 444 -8.66 14.30 1.88
CA TRP A 444 -8.33 15.70 2.13
C TRP A 444 -6.86 15.98 1.83
N TRP A 445 -5.98 15.00 2.08
CA TRP A 445 -4.55 15.09 1.82
C TRP A 445 -4.17 14.56 0.43
N GLY A 446 -3.61 15.44 -0.39
CA GLY A 446 -3.19 15.16 -1.76
C GLY A 446 -3.21 16.41 -2.64
N HIS A 447 -2.89 16.26 -3.91
CA HIS A 447 -3.00 17.35 -4.89
C HIS A 447 -4.46 17.57 -5.28
N ARG A 448 -5.05 18.74 -4.99
CA ARG A 448 -6.41 19.08 -5.45
C ARG A 448 -6.49 19.00 -6.98
N ILE A 449 -7.56 18.41 -7.49
CA ILE A 449 -7.77 18.30 -8.94
C ILE A 449 -7.90 19.71 -9.57
N PRO A 450 -7.17 20.05 -10.65
CA PRO A 450 -7.20 21.37 -11.27
C PRO A 450 -8.41 21.53 -12.22
N VAL A 451 -9.60 21.27 -11.69
CA VAL A 451 -10.90 21.36 -12.38
C VAL A 451 -11.87 22.13 -11.50
N TYR A 452 -12.65 23.01 -12.12
CA TYR A 452 -13.47 24.01 -11.43
C TYR A 452 -14.90 24.00 -11.99
N PHE A 453 -15.89 23.92 -11.12
CA PHE A 453 -17.30 24.09 -11.47
C PHE A 453 -17.65 25.57 -11.59
N ALA A 454 -18.25 25.98 -12.71
CA ALA A 454 -18.61 27.37 -13.00
C ALA A 454 -20.09 27.65 -12.77
N ARG A 455 -20.37 28.59 -11.85
CA ARG A 455 -21.70 29.17 -11.62
C ARG A 455 -21.75 30.57 -12.22
N ILE A 456 -22.81 30.87 -12.98
CA ILE A 456 -23.05 32.24 -13.45
C ILE A 456 -23.75 33.01 -12.32
N LYS A 457 -23.26 34.21 -12.01
CA LYS A 457 -23.83 35.07 -10.96
C LYS A 457 -25.28 35.42 -11.29
N ASN A 458 -26.16 35.26 -10.30
CA ASN A 458 -27.60 35.49 -10.41
C ASN A 458 -28.32 34.59 -11.44
N GLU A 459 -27.73 33.46 -11.83
CA GLU A 459 -28.36 32.48 -12.72
C GLU A 459 -29.62 31.87 -12.07
N THR A 460 -30.76 32.05 -12.73
CA THR A 460 -32.02 31.42 -12.31
C THR A 460 -31.98 29.94 -12.68
N ASN A 461 -32.32 29.06 -11.72
CA ASN A 461 -32.18 27.61 -11.85
C ASN A 461 -30.74 27.16 -12.13
N ALA A 462 -29.76 27.77 -11.43
CA ALA A 462 -28.34 27.40 -11.54
C ALA A 462 -28.13 25.87 -11.37
N PRO A 463 -27.36 25.23 -12.27
CA PRO A 463 -27.13 23.79 -12.21
C PRO A 463 -26.36 23.37 -10.96
N ASP A 464 -26.55 22.12 -10.55
CA ASP A 464 -25.77 21.47 -9.50
C ASP A 464 -24.50 20.79 -10.06
N PHE A 465 -23.71 20.21 -9.16
CA PHE A 465 -22.45 19.55 -9.48
C PHE A 465 -22.57 18.31 -10.38
N THR A 466 -23.78 17.84 -10.71
CA THR A 466 -24.02 16.75 -11.67
C THR A 466 -23.98 17.22 -13.13
N ALA A 467 -24.02 18.53 -13.39
CA ALA A 467 -23.95 19.09 -14.73
C ALA A 467 -22.52 19.06 -15.29
N ASP A 468 -22.20 18.03 -16.09
CA ASP A 468 -20.86 17.83 -16.65
C ASP A 468 -20.40 18.98 -17.57
N ASN A 469 -21.34 19.73 -18.19
CA ASN A 469 -21.04 20.90 -19.03
C ASN A 469 -20.64 22.18 -18.27
N ARG A 470 -20.48 22.11 -16.93
CA ARG A 470 -20.05 23.22 -16.07
C ARG A 470 -18.68 23.04 -15.43
N TRP A 471 -17.98 21.96 -15.73
CA TRP A 471 -16.64 21.69 -15.20
C TRP A 471 -15.55 22.10 -16.20
N PHE A 472 -14.60 22.91 -15.74
CA PHE A 472 -13.54 23.50 -16.57
C PHE A 472 -12.16 23.23 -15.98
N CYS A 473 -11.26 22.66 -16.78
CA CYS A 473 -9.89 22.36 -16.39
C CYS A 473 -8.92 23.49 -16.77
N GLY A 474 -8.10 23.94 -15.81
CA GLY A 474 -7.08 24.98 -16.00
C GLY A 474 -5.95 24.85 -14.98
N ARG A 475 -4.75 25.30 -15.35
CA ARG A 475 -3.53 25.26 -14.51
C ARG A 475 -3.70 26.06 -13.21
N ASP A 476 -4.52 27.11 -13.30
CA ASP A 476 -5.00 27.95 -12.21
C ASP A 476 -6.48 28.34 -12.42
N GLU A 477 -7.04 29.06 -11.44
CA GLU A 477 -8.43 29.53 -11.46
C GLU A 477 -8.70 30.52 -12.62
N ASN A 478 -7.73 31.34 -13.02
CA ASN A 478 -7.92 32.33 -14.07
C ASN A 478 -8.05 31.66 -15.45
N GLU A 479 -7.21 30.66 -15.74
CA GLU A 479 -7.32 29.87 -16.97
C GLU A 479 -8.67 29.14 -17.03
N ALA A 480 -9.09 28.52 -15.91
CA ALA A 480 -10.38 27.87 -15.82
C ALA A 480 -11.55 28.86 -16.01
N LYS A 481 -11.46 30.06 -15.43
CA LYS A 481 -12.49 31.12 -15.53
C LYS A 481 -12.60 31.68 -16.95
N GLN A 482 -11.47 31.85 -17.65
CA GLN A 482 -11.46 32.24 -19.07
C GLN A 482 -12.05 31.14 -19.97
N LYS A 483 -11.70 29.87 -19.73
CA LYS A 483 -12.29 28.71 -20.44
C LYS A 483 -13.80 28.64 -20.20
N ALA A 484 -14.26 28.84 -18.97
CA ALA A 484 -15.68 28.88 -18.61
C ALA A 484 -16.42 30.05 -19.26
N ALA A 485 -15.89 31.27 -19.17
CA ALA A 485 -16.45 32.48 -19.78
C ALA A 485 -16.72 32.31 -21.29
N LYS A 486 -15.72 31.75 -22.00
CA LYS A 486 -15.82 31.49 -23.44
C LYS A 486 -16.89 30.45 -23.81
N VAL A 487 -17.04 29.39 -23.01
CA VAL A 487 -18.02 28.31 -23.28
C VAL A 487 -19.44 28.69 -22.86
N LEU A 488 -19.58 29.45 -21.77
CA LEU A 488 -20.86 29.93 -21.24
C LEU A 488 -21.32 31.25 -21.88
N ASN A 489 -20.48 31.87 -22.71
CA ASN A 489 -20.75 33.14 -23.41
C ASN A 489 -21.13 34.28 -22.46
N VAL A 490 -20.34 34.46 -21.39
CA VAL A 490 -20.46 35.53 -20.38
C VAL A 490 -19.09 36.11 -20.05
N GLU A 491 -19.06 37.32 -19.48
CA GLU A 491 -17.81 37.92 -18.99
C GLU A 491 -17.21 37.14 -17.81
N PRO A 492 -15.87 37.01 -17.70
CA PRO A 492 -15.20 36.29 -16.61
C PRO A 492 -15.64 36.72 -15.20
N ASP A 493 -15.88 38.02 -14.98
CA ASP A 493 -16.32 38.55 -13.68
C ASP A 493 -17.74 38.11 -13.30
N SER A 494 -18.52 37.61 -14.26
CA SER A 494 -19.86 37.04 -14.05
C SER A 494 -19.83 35.58 -13.59
N ILE A 495 -18.64 34.98 -13.46
CA ILE A 495 -18.47 33.57 -13.07
C ILE A 495 -17.84 33.45 -11.68
N ASP A 496 -18.51 32.69 -10.82
CA ASP A 496 -17.93 32.13 -9.60
C ASP A 496 -17.46 30.70 -9.88
N LEU A 497 -16.24 30.38 -9.44
CA LEU A 497 -15.66 29.05 -9.58
C LEU A 497 -15.58 28.34 -8.22
N GLN A 498 -15.89 27.05 -8.22
CA GLN A 498 -15.59 26.14 -7.10
C GLN A 498 -14.70 25.00 -7.60
N GLN A 499 -13.48 24.91 -7.08
CA GLN A 499 -12.57 23.81 -7.40
C GLN A 499 -13.14 22.47 -6.91
N ASP A 500 -13.00 21.42 -7.71
CA ASP A 500 -13.33 20.05 -7.33
C ASP A 500 -12.68 19.68 -5.98
N GLU A 501 -13.47 19.12 -5.07
CA GLU A 501 -13.03 18.84 -3.69
C GLU A 501 -12.10 17.63 -3.59
N ASP A 502 -12.16 16.75 -4.59
CA ASP A 502 -11.31 15.59 -4.74
C ASP A 502 -9.83 15.97 -4.85
N VAL A 503 -8.99 15.04 -4.41
CA VAL A 503 -7.55 15.05 -4.67
C VAL A 503 -7.19 13.94 -5.65
N LEU A 504 -6.05 14.10 -6.31
CA LEU A 504 -5.47 13.07 -7.16
C LEU A 504 -4.94 11.90 -6.33
N ASP A 505 -5.04 10.71 -6.91
CA ASP A 505 -4.32 9.53 -6.51
C ASP A 505 -2.83 9.85 -6.30
N THR A 506 -2.27 9.44 -5.16
CA THR A 506 -0.84 9.56 -4.85
C THR A 506 0.02 9.17 -6.05
N TRP A 507 -0.29 8.01 -6.65
CA TRP A 507 0.48 7.41 -7.73
C TRP A 507 0.51 8.25 -9.02
N PHE A 508 -0.41 9.21 -9.18
CA PHE A 508 -0.35 10.21 -10.25
C PHE A 508 0.82 11.15 -10.04
N SER A 509 0.96 11.72 -8.83
CA SER A 509 2.08 12.60 -8.49
C SER A 509 3.42 11.85 -8.44
N SER A 510 3.47 10.67 -7.82
CA SER A 510 4.67 9.84 -7.78
C SER A 510 5.10 9.46 -9.20
N GLY A 511 4.15 9.14 -10.08
CA GLY A 511 4.41 8.79 -11.48
C GLY A 511 5.14 9.86 -12.30
N LEU A 512 5.09 11.14 -11.89
CA LEU A 512 5.83 12.24 -12.50
C LEU A 512 7.24 12.46 -11.90
N PHE A 513 7.51 11.85 -10.74
CA PHE A 513 8.70 12.13 -9.92
C PHE A 513 10.05 12.07 -10.68
N PRO A 514 10.34 11.10 -11.58
CA PRO A 514 11.65 11.03 -12.25
C PRO A 514 12.01 12.19 -13.17
N PHE A 515 11.07 13.07 -13.50
CA PHE A 515 11.30 14.22 -14.39
C PHE A 515 10.80 15.54 -13.80
N ALA A 516 9.69 15.52 -13.05
CA ALA A 516 9.18 16.70 -12.35
C ALA A 516 10.16 17.24 -11.29
N ILE A 517 10.94 16.38 -10.61
CA ILE A 517 11.93 16.86 -9.62
C ILE A 517 13.02 17.74 -10.24
N PHE A 518 13.36 17.49 -11.51
CA PHE A 518 14.34 18.27 -12.27
C PHE A 518 13.77 19.58 -12.83
N GLY A 519 12.46 19.82 -12.69
CA GLY A 519 11.82 21.09 -13.03
C GLY A 519 10.81 21.01 -14.17
N TRP A 520 10.58 19.84 -14.78
CA TRP A 520 9.48 19.68 -15.75
C TRP A 520 8.15 20.17 -15.10
N PRO A 521 7.31 20.96 -15.80
CA PRO A 521 7.32 21.20 -17.25
C PRO A 521 8.25 22.32 -17.74
N ASP A 522 8.91 23.02 -16.84
CA ASP A 522 9.86 24.07 -17.19
C ASP A 522 11.10 23.39 -17.83
N GLU A 523 11.58 23.86 -18.98
CA GLU A 523 12.73 23.27 -19.70
C GLU A 523 14.07 23.63 -19.05
N THR A 524 14.23 23.28 -17.77
CA THR A 524 15.42 23.59 -16.96
C THR A 524 16.68 22.89 -17.46
N ASP A 525 17.83 23.42 -17.05
CA ASP A 525 19.12 22.77 -17.31
C ASP A 525 19.28 21.46 -16.54
N ASP A 526 18.71 21.36 -15.33
CA ASP A 526 18.64 20.10 -14.58
C ASP A 526 17.88 19.02 -15.37
N LEU A 527 16.73 19.36 -15.97
CA LEU A 527 15.96 18.42 -16.80
C LEU A 527 16.76 17.98 -18.02
N LYS A 528 17.41 18.92 -18.71
CA LYS A 528 18.25 18.65 -19.90
C LYS A 528 19.49 17.82 -19.57
N ALA A 529 20.11 18.03 -18.42
CA ALA A 529 21.32 17.32 -18.00
C ALA A 529 21.01 15.93 -17.46
N PHE A 530 20.01 15.81 -16.58
CA PHE A 530 19.81 14.61 -15.76
C PHE A 530 18.73 13.67 -16.26
N TYR A 531 17.69 14.15 -16.95
CA TYR A 531 16.70 13.29 -17.59
C TYR A 531 17.11 12.90 -19.04
N PRO A 532 16.77 11.70 -19.54
CA PRO A 532 16.37 10.53 -18.77
C PRO A 532 17.52 10.04 -17.86
N GLY A 533 17.14 9.39 -16.75
CA GLY A 533 18.07 8.69 -15.87
C GLY A 533 18.61 7.40 -16.51
N GLU A 534 19.67 6.85 -15.95
CA GLU A 534 20.29 5.59 -16.43
C GLU A 534 19.77 4.35 -15.70
N LEU A 535 19.39 4.48 -14.42
CA LEU A 535 18.92 3.39 -13.59
C LEU A 535 17.75 3.85 -12.72
N LEU A 536 16.84 2.92 -12.46
CA LEU A 536 15.83 3.01 -11.42
C LEU A 536 15.87 1.70 -10.64
N GLU A 537 16.37 1.75 -9.41
CA GLU A 537 16.46 0.60 -8.51
C GLU A 537 15.33 0.64 -7.50
N THR A 538 14.64 -0.49 -7.37
CA THR A 538 13.62 -0.83 -6.36
C THR A 538 13.07 -2.22 -6.77
N GLY A 539 12.73 -3.11 -5.84
CA GLY A 539 12.49 -4.55 -6.15
C GLY A 539 11.16 -4.95 -6.86
N GLN A 540 10.17 -5.60 -6.20
CA GLN A 540 9.00 -6.22 -6.86
C GLN A 540 7.53 -5.84 -6.49
N ASP A 541 7.09 -5.62 -5.23
CA ASP A 541 5.64 -5.50 -4.94
C ASP A 541 4.96 -4.20 -5.37
N ILE A 542 5.66 -3.06 -5.41
CA ILE A 542 5.03 -1.81 -5.86
C ILE A 542 5.25 -1.49 -7.35
N LEU A 543 5.77 -2.47 -8.11
CA LEU A 543 5.96 -2.54 -9.57
C LEU A 543 4.87 -1.84 -10.38
N PHE A 544 3.62 -2.28 -10.18
CA PHE A 544 2.44 -1.79 -10.90
C PHE A 544 1.96 -0.41 -10.43
N PHE A 545 2.32 0.00 -9.21
CA PHE A 545 1.79 1.22 -8.57
C PHE A 545 2.55 2.50 -8.92
N TRP A 546 3.89 2.46 -8.99
CA TRP A 546 4.69 3.65 -9.39
C TRP A 546 5.43 3.38 -10.67
N VAL A 547 5.98 2.19 -10.94
CA VAL A 547 6.73 2.05 -12.19
C VAL A 547 5.85 1.84 -13.39
N ALA A 548 4.80 1.02 -13.33
CA ALA A 548 3.85 1.01 -14.45
C ALA A 548 3.21 2.41 -14.66
N ARG A 549 2.97 3.19 -13.59
CA ARG A 549 2.54 4.60 -13.72
C ARG A 549 3.62 5.51 -14.30
N MET A 550 4.87 5.39 -13.84
CA MET A 550 6.01 6.08 -14.44
C MET A 550 6.19 5.66 -15.89
N VAL A 551 5.94 4.40 -16.30
CA VAL A 551 5.97 3.90 -17.68
C VAL A 551 4.87 4.57 -18.52
N MET A 552 3.63 4.55 -18.02
CA MET A 552 2.47 5.17 -18.66
C MET A 552 2.65 6.70 -18.82
N LEU A 553 3.36 7.33 -17.89
CA LEU A 553 3.71 8.74 -17.90
C LEU A 553 5.13 9.01 -18.49
N ASN A 554 5.93 7.94 -18.78
CA ASN A 554 7.36 7.90 -19.15
C ASN A 554 8.01 6.44 -19.20
N ALA A 555 8.17 5.77 -20.34
CA ALA A 555 9.17 4.65 -20.51
C ALA A 555 9.05 3.29 -19.73
N HIS A 556 9.92 2.88 -18.75
CA HIS A 556 10.39 1.44 -18.72
C HIS A 556 10.66 0.56 -17.41
N GLY A 557 10.76 1.00 -16.14
CA GLY A 557 11.43 0.22 -15.02
C GLY A 557 10.65 -0.85 -14.15
N ARG A 558 11.13 -1.20 -12.91
CA ARG A 558 10.56 -2.17 -11.88
C ARG A 558 10.79 -1.75 -10.38
N LYS A 559 10.13 -2.34 -9.33
CA LYS A 559 9.93 -1.73 -7.94
C LYS A 559 9.29 -2.52 -6.71
N MET A 560 9.62 -2.25 -5.40
CA MET A 560 9.19 -2.90 -4.08
C MET A 560 8.80 -2.01 -2.85
N SER A 561 8.08 -2.56 -1.84
CA SER A 561 7.67 -2.01 -0.50
C SER A 561 7.17 -3.00 0.62
N LYS A 562 6.00 -2.75 1.29
CA LYS A 562 5.94 -2.50 2.76
C LYS A 562 4.83 -3.08 3.68
N SER A 563 3.71 -3.61 3.20
CA SER A 563 2.43 -3.57 3.96
C SER A 563 2.21 -4.56 5.13
N LEU A 564 3.25 -5.17 5.71
CA LEU A 564 3.12 -6.34 6.60
C LEU A 564 3.59 -6.19 8.06
N GLY A 565 4.00 -4.99 8.50
CA GLY A 565 4.26 -4.71 9.93
C GLY A 565 5.50 -5.40 10.55
N ASN A 566 6.21 -6.22 9.79
CA ASN A 566 7.48 -6.87 10.13
C ASN A 566 8.70 -5.93 10.00
N VAL A 567 8.56 -4.71 10.52
CA VAL A 567 9.38 -3.56 10.17
C VAL A 567 10.43 -3.26 11.25
N ILE A 568 11.69 -3.60 10.96
CA ILE A 568 12.85 -3.22 11.78
C ILE A 568 13.43 -1.91 11.23
N ASP A 569 13.56 -0.90 12.08
CA ASP A 569 14.20 0.38 11.76
C ASP A 569 15.71 0.18 11.53
N PRO A 570 16.33 0.72 10.46
CA PRO A 570 17.77 0.57 10.23
C PRO A 570 18.62 1.17 11.35
N ILE A 571 18.18 2.26 11.99
CA ILE A 571 18.90 2.89 13.11
C ILE A 571 19.06 1.92 14.28
N HIS A 572 18.05 1.09 14.55
CA HIS A 572 18.09 0.07 15.59
C HIS A 572 19.11 -1.04 15.32
N VAL A 573 19.42 -1.32 14.06
CA VAL A 573 20.45 -2.31 13.68
C VAL A 573 21.85 -1.68 13.65
N ILE A 574 21.95 -0.43 13.19
CA ILE A 574 23.21 0.34 13.19
C ILE A 574 23.73 0.51 14.62
N ASN A 575 22.89 1.01 15.54
CA ASN A 575 23.30 1.40 16.89
C ASN A 575 23.14 0.31 17.96
N GLY A 576 22.45 -0.79 17.63
CA GLY A 576 21.91 -1.77 18.57
C GLY A 576 20.63 -1.28 19.27
N VAL A 577 19.83 -2.22 19.77
CA VAL A 577 18.59 -1.93 20.52
C VAL A 577 18.22 -3.09 21.45
N THR A 578 17.68 -2.80 22.65
CA THR A 578 17.23 -3.86 23.57
C THR A 578 15.86 -4.41 23.20
N LEU A 579 15.55 -5.65 23.60
CA LEU A 579 14.21 -6.25 23.40
C LEU A 579 13.07 -5.39 23.99
N LYS A 580 13.34 -4.68 25.09
CA LYS A 580 12.36 -3.77 25.72
C LYS A 580 12.03 -2.57 24.83
N GLU A 581 13.02 -1.99 24.17
CA GLU A 581 12.86 -0.83 23.27
C GLU A 581 12.24 -1.25 21.92
N LEU A 582 12.60 -2.45 21.42
CA LEU A 582 11.92 -3.08 20.28
C LEU A 582 10.42 -3.26 20.54
N HIS A 583 10.05 -3.82 21.69
CA HIS A 583 8.64 -3.96 22.08
C HIS A 583 7.95 -2.60 22.25
N GLN A 584 8.62 -1.59 22.82
CA GLN A 584 8.06 -0.24 22.92
C GLN A 584 7.75 0.35 21.53
N THR A 585 8.62 0.13 20.55
CA THR A 585 8.40 0.54 19.15
C THR A 585 7.13 -0.11 18.55
N ILE A 586 6.84 -1.38 18.86
CA ILE A 586 5.57 -2.03 18.47
C ILE A 586 4.39 -1.43 19.24
N LEU A 587 4.52 -1.20 20.55
CA LEU A 587 3.45 -0.64 21.37
C LEU A 587 3.05 0.76 20.91
N ASP A 588 4.00 1.56 20.43
CA ASP A 588 3.79 2.91 19.89
C ASP A 588 3.38 2.90 18.40
N SER A 589 3.36 1.74 17.74
CA SER A 589 2.94 1.60 16.34
C SER A 589 1.41 1.62 16.15
N ASN A 590 0.97 1.79 14.90
CA ASN A 590 -0.45 1.87 14.51
C ASN A 590 -1.14 0.51 14.21
N LEU A 591 -0.56 -0.60 14.71
CA LEU A 591 -1.05 -1.98 14.58
C LEU A 591 -2.25 -2.29 15.52
N SER A 592 -3.06 -3.31 15.18
CA SER A 592 -4.13 -3.85 16.04
C SER A 592 -3.57 -4.49 17.32
N LYS A 593 -4.43 -4.81 18.30
CA LYS A 593 -3.99 -5.53 19.50
C LYS A 593 -3.51 -6.96 19.18
N GLU A 594 -4.19 -7.64 18.26
CA GLU A 594 -3.80 -8.97 17.78
C GLU A 594 -2.48 -8.91 17.02
N GLU A 595 -2.33 -7.95 16.10
CA GLU A 595 -1.11 -7.72 15.31
C GLU A 595 0.09 -7.36 16.20
N LYS A 596 -0.10 -6.47 17.21
CA LYS A 596 0.95 -6.15 18.18
C LYS A 596 1.40 -7.37 18.97
N ASN A 597 0.46 -8.20 19.44
CA ASN A 597 0.79 -9.42 20.18
C ASN A 597 1.55 -10.41 19.29
N TYR A 598 1.15 -10.59 18.04
CA TYR A 598 1.83 -11.46 17.08
C TYR A 598 3.25 -10.95 16.76
N ALA A 599 3.40 -9.64 16.51
CA ALA A 599 4.69 -9.01 16.22
C ALA A 599 5.65 -9.05 17.44
N ILE A 600 5.14 -8.89 18.66
CA ILE A 600 5.91 -9.05 19.91
C ILE A 600 6.37 -10.51 20.08
N GLN A 601 5.51 -11.50 19.79
CA GLN A 601 5.90 -12.92 19.83
C GLN A 601 6.97 -13.24 18.78
N GLY A 602 6.87 -12.69 17.57
CA GLY A 602 7.90 -12.78 16.54
C GLY A 602 9.23 -12.18 17.01
N GLN A 603 9.25 -10.91 17.42
CA GLN A 603 10.47 -10.27 17.91
C GLN A 603 11.09 -10.97 19.13
N THR A 604 10.28 -11.47 20.07
CA THR A 604 10.79 -12.23 21.22
C THR A 604 11.47 -13.54 20.80
N LYS A 605 10.97 -14.19 19.75
CA LYS A 605 11.53 -15.43 19.22
C LYS A 605 12.79 -15.18 18.38
N ASP A 606 12.76 -14.16 17.53
CA ASP A 606 13.80 -13.91 16.52
C ASP A 606 14.96 -13.06 17.10
N PHE A 607 14.67 -12.18 18.08
CA PHE A 607 15.63 -11.28 18.73
C PHE A 607 15.58 -11.37 20.27
N PRO A 608 15.76 -12.56 20.89
CA PRO A 608 15.52 -12.78 22.32
C PRO A 608 16.39 -11.93 23.26
N ASN A 609 17.52 -11.40 22.77
CA ASN A 609 18.44 -10.52 23.52
C ASN A 609 18.45 -9.06 23.00
N GLY A 610 17.55 -8.70 22.09
CA GLY A 610 17.66 -7.48 21.28
C GLY A 610 18.57 -7.66 20.05
N ILE A 611 18.93 -6.56 19.41
CA ILE A 611 19.84 -6.54 18.25
C ILE A 611 21.19 -5.95 18.67
N PRO A 612 22.32 -6.65 18.45
CA PRO A 612 23.64 -6.15 18.78
C PRO A 612 24.05 -5.00 17.84
N GLU A 613 24.84 -4.06 18.35
CA GLU A 613 25.44 -2.99 17.54
C GLU A 613 26.39 -3.57 16.49
N CYS A 614 26.14 -3.26 15.20
CA CYS A 614 27.01 -3.67 14.09
C CYS A 614 27.58 -2.51 13.27
N GLY A 615 26.94 -1.33 13.28
CA GLY A 615 27.33 -0.19 12.46
C GLY A 615 26.68 -0.14 11.08
N THR A 616 26.87 0.99 10.41
CA THR A 616 26.33 1.26 9.06
C THR A 616 27.01 0.38 8.03
N ASP A 617 28.33 0.30 8.03
CA ASP A 617 29.08 -0.46 7.02
C ASP A 617 28.76 -1.96 7.09
N ALA A 618 28.63 -2.53 8.30
CA ALA A 618 28.28 -3.93 8.50
C ALA A 618 26.84 -4.24 8.08
N LEU A 619 25.87 -3.39 8.45
CA LEU A 619 24.47 -3.52 8.02
C LEU A 619 24.37 -3.57 6.49
N ARG A 620 25.01 -2.61 5.82
CA ARG A 620 24.98 -2.50 4.35
C ARG A 620 25.64 -3.71 3.70
N PHE A 621 26.81 -4.13 4.18
CA PHE A 621 27.51 -5.30 3.65
C PHE A 621 26.70 -6.58 3.84
N GLY A 622 26.09 -6.80 5.01
CA GLY A 622 25.24 -7.96 5.28
C GLY A 622 24.03 -8.02 4.35
N LEU A 623 23.30 -6.91 4.20
CA LEU A 623 22.15 -6.81 3.29
C LEU A 623 22.55 -7.12 1.83
N LEU A 624 23.68 -6.59 1.36
CA LEU A 624 24.20 -6.86 0.01
C LEU A 624 24.69 -8.31 -0.15
N ALA A 625 25.27 -8.92 0.88
CA ALA A 625 25.68 -10.32 0.87
C ALA A 625 24.45 -11.25 0.77
N TYR A 626 23.38 -10.97 1.51
CA TYR A 626 22.17 -11.78 1.50
C TYR A 626 21.41 -11.80 0.16
N THR A 627 21.60 -10.81 -0.73
CA THR A 627 21.00 -10.85 -2.09
C THR A 627 21.46 -12.07 -2.93
N HIS A 628 22.55 -12.74 -2.55
CA HIS A 628 23.01 -13.97 -3.19
C HIS A 628 22.22 -15.23 -2.78
N GLN A 629 21.43 -15.18 -1.69
CA GLN A 629 20.79 -16.35 -1.10
C GLN A 629 19.37 -16.63 -1.64
N GLY A 630 18.70 -15.64 -2.24
CA GLY A 630 17.34 -15.78 -2.75
C GLY A 630 16.71 -14.45 -3.13
N ARG A 631 15.43 -14.48 -3.52
CA ARG A 631 14.63 -13.26 -3.79
C ARG A 631 14.16 -12.57 -2.52
N ASP A 632 13.86 -13.37 -1.50
CA ASP A 632 13.45 -12.90 -0.17
C ASP A 632 14.63 -13.02 0.80
N ILE A 633 14.88 -11.98 1.59
CA ILE A 633 15.95 -11.95 2.58
C ILE A 633 15.37 -12.16 3.98
N ASN A 634 15.71 -13.29 4.61
CA ASN A 634 15.53 -13.49 6.03
C ASN A 634 16.78 -13.00 6.76
N LEU A 635 16.67 -11.94 7.56
CA LEU A 635 17.77 -11.44 8.37
C LEU A 635 18.04 -12.39 9.55
N ASP A 636 19.27 -12.91 9.64
CA ASP A 636 19.78 -13.55 10.85
C ASP A 636 20.85 -12.66 11.48
N ILE A 637 20.72 -12.36 12.77
CA ILE A 637 21.66 -11.53 13.54
C ILE A 637 22.64 -12.36 14.39
N ASN A 638 22.55 -13.70 14.34
CA ASN A 638 23.27 -14.61 15.25
C ASN A 638 24.47 -15.32 14.59
N VAL A 639 24.91 -14.85 13.42
CA VAL A 639 26.01 -15.43 12.61
C VAL A 639 27.39 -14.97 13.10
#